data_AF-A0A817H020-F1
#
_entry.id   AF-A0A817H020-F1
#
_cell.length_a   1.000
_cell.length_b   1.000
_cell.length_c   1.000
_cell.angle_alpha   90.00
_cell.angle_beta   90.00
_cell.angle_gamma   90.00
#
_symmetry.space_group_name_H-M   'P 1'
#
loop_
_entity.id
_entity.type
_entity.pdbx_description
1 polymer ?
#
loop_
_entity_poly.entity_id
_entity_poly.type
_entity_poly.pdbx_seq_one_letter_code
_entity_poly.pdbx_strand_id
1 'polypeptide(L)'
;MSCRQFLRLMPAIYGILIILIITCIFTRAFTNIRTNLIDQLYSFDYPRTYVELYLLILIDSIILILFSCIALFRCSQRFKYFRRIRLILILFQLFIYAYSLSKFLVFYEWKNVRQSTLPYQLDRFDCLAIIFIPLFALGGILIWILFFKIINIKHVNRTTDPEREHLINETARRLYTEETSPLTVDVEGTLPTTTINETESKDFQVQIKKTSSSWWRIIKLGKQEWKLYTIGFLFLLAAALTEMFQPLFSGNIISSVVENNWHKFLISIFWYLGVSLVYVITSGLRGFIFSITSTNLIQRLRNTVFASIVKQDIEFFDETKTGEITSRLSSDITTVGEAVSINLNIFLRSMENAAVYSFTAEIDNRTITAILKEKKIAEQEYKSAVEQGRTAVLMRQSKETLDTFTVNVGALPPGKECRVMIKYVTELDLIDGSSIRFVVPTTIAPRYNPSLGHLQSPDRTAAEYVQNTSYSMWFQAHVLRGEEYKIKQVANLSHPVNISMSRQSIDVSSMAIVLDRDIILDIDLPDNRPSTRFAIEKYNDTSKYALLLAFTPRLSDFIKISNGKDELNTEFIFIVDCSGSMTEDNGIGLAKEAMLLFIRSLPVGAHFNIIRFGSNFDILFKNETLTTVYDETTAKIAENLTRSMEANFGGTELLEPLKHLKDHPPIKGRSRQLFLLTDGEISNTNEVNMSYEIFKRRSMRMPNSISV
;
A
#
# COMPACT_ATOMS: atom_id res chain seq x y z
N MET A 1 -7.41 -26.56 48.24
CA MET A 1 -7.01 -26.41 46.82
C MET A 1 -5.60 -25.90 46.76
N SER A 2 -4.70 -26.50 45.98
CA SER A 2 -3.39 -25.87 45.72
C SER A 2 -3.60 -24.57 44.94
N CYS A 3 -2.76 -23.55 45.16
CA CYS A 3 -2.79 -22.27 44.42
C CYS A 3 -2.86 -22.49 42.88
N ARG A 4 -2.29 -23.60 42.41
CA ARG A 4 -2.29 -24.03 41.01
C ARG A 4 -3.62 -24.60 40.51
N GLN A 5 -4.44 -25.21 41.35
CA GLN A 5 -5.81 -25.64 41.00
C GLN A 5 -6.73 -24.42 40.91
N PHE A 6 -6.57 -23.44 41.80
CA PHE A 6 -7.31 -22.18 41.77
C PHE A 6 -7.07 -21.40 40.47
N LEU A 7 -5.81 -21.30 40.04
CA LEU A 7 -5.44 -20.61 38.80
C LEU A 7 -5.99 -21.24 37.51
N ARG A 8 -6.33 -22.55 37.53
CA ARG A 8 -6.96 -23.22 36.36
C ARG A 8 -8.47 -23.00 36.28
N LEU A 9 -9.09 -22.70 37.41
CA LEU A 9 -10.52 -22.39 37.51
C LEU A 9 -10.80 -20.89 37.28
N MET A 10 -9.78 -20.03 37.29
CA MET A 10 -9.91 -18.59 37.06
C MET A 10 -10.74 -18.20 35.82
N PRO A 11 -10.53 -18.78 34.61
CA PRO A 11 -11.36 -18.43 33.45
C PRO A 11 -12.83 -18.82 33.61
N ALA A 12 -13.10 -19.99 34.21
CA ALA A 12 -14.46 -20.44 34.51
C ALA A 12 -15.13 -19.57 35.59
N ILE A 13 -14.42 -19.27 36.67
CA ILE A 13 -14.90 -18.40 37.76
C ILE A 13 -15.20 -17.00 37.21
N TYR A 14 -14.33 -16.47 36.35
CA TYR A 14 -14.54 -15.18 35.70
C TYR A 14 -15.75 -15.17 34.78
N GLY A 15 -15.92 -16.21 33.95
CA GLY A 15 -17.12 -16.36 33.10
C GLY A 15 -18.42 -16.44 33.93
N ILE A 16 -18.41 -17.20 35.03
CA ILE A 16 -19.58 -17.31 35.93
C ILE A 16 -19.88 -15.96 36.61
N LEU A 17 -18.85 -15.25 37.07
CA LEU A 17 -18.99 -13.93 37.68
C LEU A 17 -19.56 -12.90 36.69
N ILE A 18 -19.11 -12.92 35.44
CA ILE A 18 -19.65 -12.07 34.36
C ILE A 18 -21.13 -12.39 34.13
N ILE A 19 -21.50 -13.67 34.01
CA ILE A 19 -22.90 -14.06 33.83
C ILE A 19 -23.77 -13.55 34.98
N LEU A 20 -23.31 -13.69 36.23
CA LEU A 20 -24.06 -13.21 37.40
C LEU A 20 -24.21 -11.69 37.43
N ILE A 21 -23.13 -10.95 37.18
CA ILE A 21 -23.16 -9.47 37.20
C ILE A 21 -24.04 -8.94 36.07
N ILE A 22 -23.88 -9.46 34.85
CA ILE A 22 -24.64 -9.00 33.68
C ILE A 22 -26.09 -9.43 33.78
N THR A 23 -26.39 -10.64 34.26
CA THR A 23 -27.78 -11.06 34.50
C THR A 23 -28.42 -10.19 35.59
N CYS A 24 -27.69 -9.81 36.65
CA CYS A 24 -28.21 -8.91 37.68
C CYS A 24 -28.48 -7.49 37.14
N ILE A 25 -27.54 -6.91 36.37
CA ILE A 25 -27.71 -5.61 35.70
C ILE A 25 -28.89 -5.66 34.74
N PHE A 26 -28.98 -6.73 33.94
CA PHE A 26 -30.04 -6.89 32.95
C PHE A 26 -31.39 -7.09 33.62
N THR A 27 -31.53 -7.97 34.61
CA THR A 27 -32.79 -8.23 35.32
C THR A 27 -33.31 -6.98 36.03
N ARG A 28 -32.41 -6.15 36.57
CA ARG A 28 -32.76 -4.89 37.27
C ARG A 28 -33.10 -3.74 36.30
N ALA A 29 -32.46 -3.70 35.14
CA ALA A 29 -32.88 -2.84 34.02
C ALA A 29 -34.25 -3.31 33.45
N PHE A 30 -34.49 -4.63 33.45
CA PHE A 30 -35.71 -5.27 32.93
C PHE A 30 -36.95 -5.01 33.79
N THR A 31 -36.80 -4.91 35.12
CA THR A 31 -37.92 -4.64 36.03
C THR A 31 -38.61 -3.29 35.77
N ASN A 32 -37.94 -2.35 35.08
CA ASN A 32 -38.51 -1.06 34.70
C ASN A 32 -39.20 -1.04 33.30
N ILE A 33 -39.06 -2.10 32.48
CA ILE A 33 -39.53 -2.12 31.08
C ILE A 33 -40.28 -3.42 30.82
N ARG A 34 -41.50 -3.54 31.36
CA ARG A 34 -42.24 -4.82 31.40
C ARG A 34 -42.95 -5.21 30.09
N THR A 35 -42.80 -4.51 28.95
CA THR A 35 -43.65 -4.79 27.77
C THR A 35 -42.96 -5.09 26.42
N ASN A 36 -41.67 -4.85 26.20
CA ASN A 36 -41.18 -4.70 24.80
C ASN A 36 -40.02 -5.62 24.33
N LEU A 37 -39.80 -6.83 24.88
CA LEU A 37 -38.73 -7.69 24.33
C LEU A 37 -39.06 -8.22 22.93
N ILE A 38 -40.30 -8.68 22.72
CA ILE A 38 -40.74 -9.26 21.44
C ILE A 38 -40.80 -8.17 20.36
N ASP A 39 -41.30 -6.98 20.70
CA ASP A 39 -41.36 -5.84 19.77
C ASP A 39 -39.97 -5.29 19.40
N GLN A 40 -39.00 -5.30 20.32
CA GLN A 40 -37.62 -4.89 20.04
C GLN A 40 -36.85 -5.88 19.17
N LEU A 41 -37.18 -7.18 19.25
CA LEU A 41 -36.63 -8.22 18.37
C LEU A 41 -37.23 -8.13 16.96
N TYR A 42 -38.52 -7.78 16.83
CA TYR A 42 -39.20 -7.67 15.54
C TYR A 42 -38.91 -6.36 14.79
N SER A 43 -38.74 -5.23 15.49
CA SER A 43 -38.54 -3.91 14.86
C SER A 43 -37.08 -3.50 14.70
N PHE A 44 -36.13 -4.41 14.96
CA PHE A 44 -34.68 -4.21 15.06
C PHE A 44 -34.17 -2.80 14.70
N ASP A 45 -34.19 -1.91 15.69
CA ASP A 45 -33.66 -0.55 15.56
C ASP A 45 -32.29 -0.50 16.25
N TYR A 46 -31.23 -0.57 15.44
CA TYR A 46 -29.83 -0.68 15.87
C TYR A 46 -29.41 0.27 17.03
N PRO A 47 -29.80 1.57 17.04
CA PRO A 47 -29.45 2.48 18.15
C PRO A 47 -30.28 2.27 19.43
N ARG A 48 -31.40 1.54 19.42
CA ARG A 48 -32.29 1.38 20.58
C ARG A 48 -32.16 0.03 21.30
N THR A 49 -31.68 -1.01 20.63
CA THR A 49 -31.75 -2.38 21.16
C THR A 49 -30.43 -2.85 21.78
N TYR A 50 -30.46 -3.22 23.06
CA TYR A 50 -29.29 -3.72 23.83
C TYR A 50 -29.16 -5.25 23.85
N VAL A 51 -30.16 -5.97 23.33
CA VAL A 51 -30.25 -7.44 23.36
C VAL A 51 -29.05 -8.11 22.68
N GLU A 52 -28.52 -7.54 21.61
CA GLU A 52 -27.36 -8.08 20.87
C GLU A 52 -26.06 -8.08 21.69
N LEU A 53 -25.81 -7.00 22.44
CA LEU A 53 -24.62 -6.89 23.30
C LEU A 53 -24.68 -7.93 24.42
N TYR A 54 -25.87 -8.13 24.99
CA TYR A 54 -26.10 -9.17 25.99
C TYR A 54 -25.86 -10.58 25.43
N LEU A 55 -26.43 -10.88 24.25
CA LEU A 55 -26.23 -12.17 23.57
C LEU A 55 -24.76 -12.45 23.26
N LEU A 56 -24.01 -11.45 22.78
CA LEU A 56 -22.58 -11.59 22.48
C LEU A 56 -21.75 -11.94 23.73
N ILE A 57 -22.05 -11.34 24.87
CA ILE A 57 -21.31 -11.60 26.11
C ILE A 57 -21.74 -12.92 26.76
N LEU A 58 -23.01 -13.30 26.63
CA LEU A 58 -23.48 -14.62 27.04
C LEU A 58 -22.74 -15.72 26.25
N ILE A 59 -22.63 -15.55 24.94
CA ILE A 59 -21.87 -16.44 24.05
C ILE A 59 -20.39 -16.48 24.49
N ASP A 60 -19.76 -15.34 24.75
CA ASP A 60 -18.38 -15.28 25.24
C ASP A 60 -18.20 -16.02 26.58
N SER A 61 -19.11 -15.81 27.52
CA SER A 61 -19.06 -16.47 28.83
C SER A 61 -19.22 -17.99 28.73
N ILE A 62 -20.09 -18.47 27.83
CA ILE A 62 -20.24 -19.90 27.54
C ILE A 62 -18.95 -20.47 26.92
N ILE A 63 -18.35 -19.75 25.98
CA ILE A 63 -17.07 -20.12 25.36
C ILE A 63 -15.97 -20.22 26.43
N LEU A 64 -15.87 -19.23 27.33
CA LEU A 64 -14.91 -19.22 28.44
C LEU A 64 -15.05 -20.45 29.35
N ILE A 65 -16.28 -20.77 29.75
CA ILE A 65 -16.57 -21.92 30.62
C ILE A 65 -16.25 -23.23 29.90
N LEU A 66 -16.73 -23.40 28.65
CA LEU A 66 -16.52 -24.61 27.86
C LEU A 66 -15.03 -24.89 27.65
N PHE A 67 -14.25 -23.86 27.29
CA PHE A 67 -12.81 -24.01 27.10
C PHE A 67 -12.05 -24.29 28.39
N SER A 68 -12.47 -23.69 29.51
CA SER A 68 -11.88 -23.99 30.82
C SER A 68 -12.15 -25.45 31.23
N CYS A 69 -13.35 -25.98 30.95
CA CYS A 69 -13.70 -27.39 31.16
C CYS A 69 -12.89 -28.33 30.26
N ILE A 70 -12.75 -28.02 28.97
CA ILE A 70 -11.94 -28.80 28.02
C ILE A 70 -10.46 -28.83 28.44
N ALA A 71 -9.93 -27.70 28.91
CA ALA A 71 -8.54 -27.60 29.37
C ALA A 71 -8.28 -28.39 30.65
N LEU A 72 -9.28 -28.53 31.53
CA LEU A 72 -9.23 -29.39 32.71
C LEU A 72 -9.27 -30.89 32.33
N PHE A 73 -10.09 -31.27 31.35
CA PHE A 73 -10.32 -32.68 30.98
C PHE A 73 -9.21 -33.29 30.09
N ARG A 74 -8.54 -32.51 29.24
CA ARG A 74 -7.57 -33.02 28.23
C ARG A 74 -6.13 -32.52 28.42
N CYS A 75 -5.61 -32.61 29.63
CA CYS A 75 -4.34 -31.97 30.01
C CYS A 75 -3.05 -32.71 29.56
N SER A 76 -3.06 -33.60 28.56
CA SER A 76 -1.86 -34.40 28.23
C SER A 76 -1.31 -34.27 26.80
N GLN A 77 -2.10 -34.17 25.73
CA GLN A 77 -1.55 -34.52 24.40
C GLN A 77 -1.70 -33.55 23.21
N ARG A 78 -2.32 -32.36 23.32
CA ARG A 78 -2.57 -31.51 22.11
C ARG A 78 -2.25 -30.01 22.24
N PHE A 79 -1.00 -29.67 22.60
CA PHE A 79 -0.56 -28.27 22.79
C PHE A 79 -0.53 -27.41 21.50
N LYS A 80 -0.29 -27.99 20.32
CA LYS A 80 -0.25 -27.23 19.04
C LYS A 80 -1.59 -26.59 18.68
N TYR A 81 -2.71 -27.23 19.01
CA TYR A 81 -4.05 -26.70 18.74
C TYR A 81 -4.40 -25.52 19.66
N PHE A 82 -3.99 -25.60 20.93
CA PHE A 82 -4.22 -24.53 21.91
C PHE A 82 -3.58 -23.19 21.51
N ARG A 83 -2.44 -23.19 20.81
CA ARG A 83 -1.80 -21.95 20.34
C ARG A 83 -2.58 -21.26 19.21
N ARG A 84 -3.20 -22.02 18.29
CA ARG A 84 -4.04 -21.46 17.22
C ARG A 84 -5.37 -20.95 17.79
N ILE A 85 -5.97 -21.72 18.69
CA ILE A 85 -7.22 -21.35 19.37
C ILE A 85 -7.04 -20.09 20.23
N ARG A 86 -5.89 -19.92 20.89
CA ARG A 86 -5.55 -18.69 21.64
C ARG A 86 -5.70 -17.43 20.78
N LEU A 87 -5.20 -17.48 19.54
CA LEU A 87 -5.25 -16.32 18.65
C LEU A 87 -6.71 -15.99 18.29
N ILE A 88 -7.50 -17.01 17.97
CA ILE A 88 -8.91 -16.86 17.62
C ILE A 88 -9.71 -16.26 18.79
N LEU A 89 -9.46 -16.71 20.02
CA LEU A 89 -10.13 -16.19 21.22
C LEU A 89 -9.75 -14.73 21.51
N ILE A 90 -8.47 -14.37 21.35
CA ILE A 90 -8.04 -12.96 21.52
C ILE A 90 -8.66 -12.07 20.44
N LEU A 91 -8.71 -12.54 19.19
CA LEU A 91 -9.35 -11.80 18.09
C LEU A 91 -10.86 -11.65 18.32
N PHE A 92 -11.53 -12.67 18.83
CA PHE A 92 -12.95 -12.61 19.19
C PHE A 92 -13.20 -11.59 20.31
N GLN A 93 -12.32 -11.52 21.32
CA GLN A 93 -12.43 -10.54 22.39
C GLN A 93 -12.16 -9.10 21.92
N LEU A 94 -11.22 -8.92 20.99
CA LEU A 94 -10.98 -7.63 20.34
C LEU A 94 -12.18 -7.21 19.48
N PHE A 95 -12.85 -8.15 18.83
CA PHE A 95 -14.08 -7.90 18.09
C PHE A 95 -15.22 -7.43 19.00
N ILE A 96 -15.46 -8.12 20.12
CA ILE A 96 -16.48 -7.72 21.10
C ILE A 96 -16.16 -6.32 21.66
N TYR A 97 -14.89 -6.05 21.97
CA TYR A 97 -14.45 -4.74 22.43
C TYR A 97 -14.74 -3.64 21.39
N ALA A 98 -14.30 -3.83 20.13
CA ALA A 98 -14.50 -2.86 19.06
C ALA A 98 -15.99 -2.63 18.75
N TYR A 99 -16.78 -3.70 18.70
CA TYR A 99 -18.23 -3.63 18.48
C TYR A 99 -18.95 -2.88 19.61
N SER A 100 -18.58 -3.13 20.87
CA SER A 100 -19.16 -2.42 22.03
C SER A 100 -18.85 -0.93 22.02
N LEU A 101 -17.63 -0.54 21.61
CA LEU A 101 -17.21 0.86 21.52
C LEU A 101 -17.91 1.58 20.36
N SER A 102 -18.05 0.91 19.22
CA SER A 102 -18.79 1.44 18.06
C SER A 102 -20.27 1.69 18.41
N LYS A 103 -20.92 0.72 19.07
CA LYS A 103 -22.32 0.86 19.48
C LYS A 103 -22.52 1.96 20.53
N PHE A 104 -21.55 2.18 21.41
CA PHE A 104 -21.55 3.32 22.35
C PHE A 104 -21.52 4.66 21.62
N LEU A 105 -20.67 4.82 20.60
CA LEU A 105 -20.58 6.05 19.82
C LEU A 105 -21.90 6.38 19.11
N VAL A 106 -22.49 5.39 18.45
CA VAL A 106 -23.80 5.53 17.78
C VAL A 106 -24.89 5.95 18.78
N PHE A 107 -24.86 5.39 19.98
CA PHE A 107 -25.81 5.76 21.03
C PHE A 107 -25.59 7.18 21.56
N TYR A 108 -24.33 7.59 21.72
CA TYR A 108 -23.97 8.94 22.16
C TYR A 108 -24.41 10.01 21.14
N GLU A 109 -24.20 9.75 19.86
CA GLU A 109 -24.67 10.63 18.78
C GLU A 109 -26.20 10.69 18.74
N TRP A 110 -26.89 9.55 18.85
CA TRP A 110 -28.35 9.51 18.86
C TRP A 110 -28.96 10.31 20.03
N LYS A 111 -28.33 10.27 21.22
CA LYS A 111 -28.75 11.06 22.38
C LYS A 111 -28.57 12.57 22.16
N ASN A 112 -27.48 13.00 21.52
CA ASN A 112 -27.23 14.42 21.24
C ASN A 112 -28.18 15.00 20.18
N VAL A 113 -28.62 14.19 19.21
CA VAL A 113 -29.49 14.65 18.10
C VAL A 113 -30.94 14.94 18.53
N ARG A 114 -31.46 14.34 19.62
CA ARG A 114 -32.89 14.46 20.03
C ARG A 114 -33.14 15.13 21.37
N GLN A 115 -32.21 15.95 21.86
CA GLN A 115 -32.30 16.54 23.20
C GLN A 115 -33.37 17.65 23.38
N SER A 116 -34.32 17.82 22.45
CA SER A 116 -35.40 18.83 22.57
C SER A 116 -36.78 18.29 22.97
N THR A 117 -37.05 16.98 22.92
CA THR A 117 -38.40 16.46 23.26
C THR A 117 -38.35 15.00 23.74
N LEU A 118 -38.17 14.74 25.04
CA LEU A 118 -38.83 13.64 25.79
C LEU A 118 -38.34 13.60 27.26
N PRO A 119 -39.21 13.38 28.26
CA PRO A 119 -38.85 13.29 29.67
C PRO A 119 -38.56 11.84 30.10
N TYR A 120 -37.69 11.12 29.38
CA TYR A 120 -37.21 9.82 29.84
C TYR A 120 -35.84 10.00 30.50
N GLN A 121 -35.81 9.96 31.83
CA GLN A 121 -34.57 9.79 32.58
C GLN A 121 -33.96 8.45 32.17
N LEU A 122 -32.91 8.49 31.33
CA LEU A 122 -31.99 7.38 31.17
C LEU A 122 -31.41 7.07 32.56
N ASP A 123 -31.84 5.94 33.12
CA ASP A 123 -31.50 5.55 34.48
C ASP A 123 -29.99 5.30 34.57
N ARG A 124 -29.37 5.59 35.72
CA ARG A 124 -27.90 5.51 35.91
C ARG A 124 -27.30 4.13 35.55
N PHE A 125 -28.15 3.12 35.42
CA PHE A 125 -27.82 1.72 35.12
C PHE A 125 -27.50 1.44 33.65
N ASP A 126 -28.06 2.18 32.68
CA ASP A 126 -27.77 1.97 31.25
C ASP A 126 -26.35 2.44 30.90
N CYS A 127 -25.90 3.55 31.51
CA CYS A 127 -24.52 4.02 31.41
C CYS A 127 -23.52 3.07 32.07
N LEU A 128 -23.91 2.39 33.16
CA LEU A 128 -23.06 1.40 33.83
C LEU A 128 -22.85 0.18 32.92
N ALA A 129 -23.92 -0.34 32.29
CA ALA A 129 -23.81 -1.45 31.35
C ALA A 129 -22.82 -1.16 30.22
N ILE A 130 -22.84 0.05 29.64
CA ILE A 130 -21.98 0.40 28.53
C ILE A 130 -20.50 0.56 28.93
N ILE A 131 -20.20 0.94 30.18
CA ILE A 131 -18.82 1.04 30.69
C ILE A 131 -18.27 -0.33 31.10
N PHE A 132 -19.09 -1.19 31.68
CA PHE A 132 -18.65 -2.50 32.17
C PHE A 132 -18.35 -3.51 31.05
N ILE A 133 -19.02 -3.41 29.90
CA ILE A 133 -18.84 -4.36 28.79
C ILE A 133 -17.41 -4.32 28.18
N PRO A 134 -16.86 -3.15 27.80
CA PRO A 134 -15.47 -3.04 27.36
C PRO A 134 -14.47 -3.47 28.43
N LEU A 135 -14.78 -3.20 29.71
CA LEU A 135 -13.94 -3.55 30.85
C LEU A 135 -13.85 -5.07 31.03
N PHE A 136 -14.97 -5.79 30.88
CA PHE A 136 -15.00 -7.25 30.91
C PHE A 136 -14.30 -7.87 29.71
N ALA A 137 -14.43 -7.26 28.52
CA ALA A 137 -13.70 -7.69 27.35
C ALA A 137 -12.17 -7.65 27.59
N LEU A 138 -11.66 -6.54 28.12
CA LEU A 138 -10.24 -6.38 28.47
C LEU A 138 -9.79 -7.33 29.59
N GLY A 139 -10.61 -7.55 30.62
CA GLY A 139 -10.30 -8.50 31.69
C GLY A 139 -10.21 -9.95 31.19
N GLY A 140 -11.07 -10.35 30.24
CA GLY A 140 -11.00 -11.64 29.57
C GLY A 140 -9.68 -11.88 28.84
N ILE A 141 -9.17 -10.86 28.12
CA ILE A 141 -7.86 -10.92 27.44
C ILE A 141 -6.74 -11.18 28.46
N LEU A 142 -6.76 -10.45 29.58
CA LEU A 142 -5.72 -10.54 30.61
C LEU A 142 -5.69 -11.92 31.27
N ILE A 143 -6.87 -12.49 31.58
CA ILE A 143 -7.02 -13.83 32.15
C ILE A 143 -6.53 -14.91 31.19
N TRP A 144 -6.82 -14.79 29.89
CA TRP A 144 -6.29 -15.71 28.88
C TRP A 144 -4.77 -15.65 28.76
N ILE A 145 -4.18 -14.45 28.80
CA ILE A 145 -2.73 -14.28 28.78
C ILE A 145 -2.09 -14.97 30.00
N LEU A 146 -2.64 -14.77 31.19
CA LEU A 146 -2.17 -15.38 32.44
C LEU A 146 -2.32 -16.91 32.40
N PHE A 147 -3.46 -17.42 31.97
CA PHE A 147 -3.73 -18.85 31.85
C PHE A 147 -2.72 -19.55 30.94
N PHE A 148 -2.47 -18.99 29.74
CA PHE A 148 -1.49 -19.57 28.81
C PHE A 148 -0.04 -19.43 29.28
N LYS A 149 0.31 -18.37 30.01
CA LYS A 149 1.64 -18.22 30.62
C LYS A 149 1.92 -19.35 31.62
N ILE A 150 0.92 -19.73 32.42
CA ILE A 150 1.03 -20.82 33.40
C ILE A 150 1.17 -22.20 32.73
N ILE A 151 0.39 -22.46 31.67
CA ILE A 151 0.52 -23.72 30.91
C ILE A 151 1.92 -23.83 30.28
N ASN A 152 2.45 -22.73 29.76
CA ASN A 152 3.77 -22.72 29.11
C ASN A 152 4.92 -23.01 30.10
N ILE A 153 4.84 -22.49 31.34
CA ILE A 153 5.81 -22.78 32.42
C ILE A 153 5.82 -24.29 32.76
N LYS A 154 4.66 -24.94 32.75
CA LYS A 154 4.54 -26.39 33.02
C LYS A 154 5.20 -27.24 31.92
N HIS A 155 5.19 -26.80 30.67
CA HIS A 155 5.87 -27.51 29.57
C HIS A 155 7.38 -27.43 29.72
N VAL A 156 7.92 -26.24 30.02
CA VAL A 156 9.36 -26.03 30.19
C VAL A 156 9.92 -26.93 31.31
N ASN A 157 9.21 -27.05 32.43
CA ASN A 157 9.63 -27.90 33.55
C ASN A 157 9.42 -29.42 33.32
N ARG A 158 8.70 -29.83 32.27
CA ARG A 158 8.47 -31.25 31.94
C ARG A 158 9.43 -31.77 30.87
N THR A 159 10.04 -30.87 30.11
CA THR A 159 11.04 -31.18 29.06
C THR A 159 12.49 -31.15 29.55
N THR A 160 12.70 -31.03 30.87
CA THR A 160 14.03 -30.96 31.50
C THR A 160 14.52 -32.29 32.07
N ASP A 161 13.89 -33.41 31.74
CA ASP A 161 14.26 -34.76 32.20
C ASP A 161 14.62 -35.65 30.97
N PRO A 162 15.34 -36.77 31.15
CA PRO A 162 16.67 -37.18 30.63
C PRO A 162 16.96 -37.22 29.12
N GLU A 163 16.03 -36.89 28.23
CA GLU A 163 16.25 -37.00 26.77
C GLU A 163 17.29 -36.02 26.21
N ARG A 164 17.51 -34.88 26.88
CA ARG A 164 18.45 -33.85 26.43
C ARG A 164 19.92 -34.23 26.68
N GLU A 165 20.20 -35.02 27.70
CA GLU A 165 21.55 -35.44 28.06
C GLU A 165 22.05 -36.56 27.13
N HIS A 166 21.15 -37.46 26.71
CA HIS A 166 21.46 -38.48 25.70
C HIS A 166 21.73 -37.87 24.32
N LEU A 167 20.92 -36.89 23.89
CA LEU A 167 21.09 -36.26 22.58
C LEU A 167 22.41 -35.47 22.46
N ILE A 168 22.85 -34.82 23.55
CA ILE A 168 24.11 -34.05 23.58
C ILE A 168 25.31 -34.98 23.54
N ASN A 169 25.28 -36.11 24.25
CA ASN A 169 26.36 -37.09 24.24
C ASN A 169 26.47 -37.83 22.89
N GLU A 170 25.35 -38.05 22.21
CA GLU A 170 25.31 -38.71 20.90
C GLU A 170 25.75 -37.78 19.75
N THR A 171 25.42 -36.48 19.83
CA THR A 171 25.95 -35.48 18.88
C THR A 171 27.42 -35.17 19.11
N ALA A 172 27.90 -35.17 20.35
CA ALA A 172 29.32 -35.02 20.65
C ALA A 172 30.15 -36.20 20.10
N ARG A 173 29.65 -37.44 20.17
CA ARG A 173 30.35 -38.62 19.64
C ARG A 173 30.52 -38.60 18.12
N ARG A 174 29.53 -38.12 17.37
CA ARG A 174 29.60 -38.03 15.90
C ARG A 174 30.58 -36.95 15.42
N LEU A 175 30.74 -35.88 16.18
CA LEU A 175 31.68 -34.79 15.84
C LEU A 175 33.16 -35.16 16.03
N TYR A 176 33.47 -36.19 16.81
CA TYR A 176 34.86 -36.65 17.04
C TYR A 176 35.30 -37.81 16.13
N THR A 177 34.42 -38.37 15.29
CA THR A 177 34.74 -39.57 14.47
C THR A 177 34.96 -39.30 12.98
N GLU A 178 34.73 -38.08 12.47
CA GLU A 178 34.91 -37.75 11.04
C GLU A 178 36.26 -37.11 10.69
N GLU A 179 37.11 -36.79 11.65
CA GLU A 179 38.49 -36.36 11.40
C GLU A 179 39.48 -37.44 11.84
N THR A 180 39.73 -38.44 10.99
CA THR A 180 41.04 -39.14 10.81
C THR A 180 40.87 -40.41 9.97
N SER A 181 41.28 -40.35 8.70
CA SER A 181 41.88 -41.49 7.95
C SER A 181 42.50 -40.94 6.64
N PRO A 182 43.81 -41.12 6.40
CA PRO A 182 44.50 -40.58 5.23
C PRO A 182 44.38 -41.55 4.04
N LEU A 183 44.23 -41.02 2.82
CA LEU A 183 44.39 -41.84 1.61
C LEU A 183 45.49 -41.25 0.71
N THR A 184 46.50 -42.09 0.57
CA THR A 184 47.68 -42.03 -0.27
C THR A 184 47.31 -41.99 -1.76
N VAL A 185 48.08 -41.22 -2.51
CA VAL A 185 48.08 -41.17 -3.97
C VAL A 185 48.97 -42.30 -4.48
N ASP A 186 48.45 -43.14 -5.39
CA ASP A 186 49.26 -43.93 -6.31
C ASP A 186 48.67 -43.83 -7.73
N VAL A 187 49.57 -43.66 -8.69
CA VAL A 187 49.34 -43.42 -10.12
C VAL A 187 49.68 -44.70 -10.89
N GLU A 188 48.79 -45.18 -11.76
CA GLU A 188 49.18 -45.84 -13.02
C GLU A 188 47.99 -46.09 -13.98
N GLY A 189 48.13 -45.61 -15.23
CA GLY A 189 48.03 -46.44 -16.44
C GLY A 189 46.68 -46.91 -17.01
N THR A 190 46.41 -46.41 -18.24
CA THR A 190 45.76 -47.08 -19.40
C THR A 190 44.22 -47.10 -19.58
N LEU A 191 43.79 -46.54 -20.72
CA LEU A 191 42.54 -46.77 -21.48
C LEU A 191 42.67 -48.07 -22.31
N PRO A 192 41.59 -48.85 -22.62
CA PRO A 192 40.54 -48.41 -23.56
C PRO A 192 39.09 -48.97 -23.39
N THR A 193 38.15 -48.24 -24.00
CA THR A 193 36.89 -48.61 -24.71
C THR A 193 36.25 -49.99 -24.48
N THR A 194 34.97 -50.06 -24.04
CA THR A 194 33.77 -50.45 -24.86
C THR A 194 32.47 -50.65 -24.04
N THR A 195 31.37 -50.32 -24.73
CA THR A 195 29.99 -50.86 -24.66
C THR A 195 29.01 -50.46 -23.53
N ILE A 196 27.87 -49.98 -24.03
CA ILE A 196 26.62 -49.57 -23.40
C ILE A 196 25.99 -50.75 -22.64
N ASN A 197 25.43 -50.49 -21.45
CA ASN A 197 24.18 -51.11 -21.00
C ASN A 197 23.43 -50.17 -20.04
N GLU A 198 22.20 -49.87 -20.43
CA GLU A 198 21.17 -49.21 -19.64
C GLU A 198 20.82 -50.07 -18.42
N THR A 199 21.01 -49.56 -17.20
CA THR A 199 20.02 -49.60 -16.10
C THR A 199 20.63 -48.98 -14.85
N GLU A 200 19.79 -48.27 -14.08
CA GLU A 200 20.05 -47.66 -12.77
C GLU A 200 20.61 -46.23 -12.74
N SER A 201 19.72 -45.25 -12.90
CA SER A 201 19.81 -44.00 -12.13
C SER A 201 18.41 -43.57 -11.67
N LYS A 202 17.93 -44.24 -10.61
CA LYS A 202 16.88 -43.69 -9.75
C LYS A 202 17.50 -42.62 -8.86
N ASP A 203 16.73 -41.54 -8.69
CA ASP A 203 16.72 -40.64 -7.54
C ASP A 203 17.96 -39.79 -7.26
N PHE A 204 18.01 -38.61 -7.88
CA PHE A 204 18.38 -37.40 -7.15
C PHE A 204 17.50 -36.20 -7.54
N GLN A 205 16.20 -36.30 -7.27
CA GLN A 205 15.36 -35.11 -7.17
C GLN A 205 15.60 -34.42 -5.83
N VAL A 206 16.34 -33.32 -5.84
CA VAL A 206 16.39 -32.38 -4.71
C VAL A 206 15.00 -31.77 -4.54
N GLN A 207 14.25 -32.29 -3.56
CA GLN A 207 12.98 -31.72 -3.12
C GLN A 207 13.20 -30.31 -2.54
N ILE A 208 12.94 -29.27 -3.33
CA ILE A 208 12.81 -27.90 -2.80
C ILE A 208 11.50 -27.80 -2.01
N LYS A 209 11.61 -27.98 -0.69
CA LYS A 209 10.51 -27.82 0.28
C LYS A 209 10.01 -26.36 0.33
N LYS A 210 8.76 -26.16 -0.11
CA LYS A 210 7.77 -25.09 0.20
C LYS A 210 8.26 -23.83 0.95
N THR A 211 8.23 -22.69 0.25
CA THR A 211 8.53 -21.32 0.73
C THR A 211 7.37 -20.61 1.47
N SER A 212 6.58 -21.30 2.30
CA SER A 212 5.70 -20.60 3.27
C SER A 212 6.42 -20.32 4.60
N SER A 213 7.63 -20.89 4.76
CA SER A 213 8.46 -20.75 5.94
C SER A 213 9.26 -19.44 5.99
N SER A 214 9.45 -18.74 4.85
CA SER A 214 10.33 -17.58 4.77
C SER A 214 9.84 -16.35 5.54
N TRP A 215 8.56 -15.98 5.41
CA TRP A 215 7.98 -14.86 6.18
C TRP A 215 8.04 -15.10 7.69
N TRP A 216 7.67 -16.31 8.12
CA TRP A 216 7.78 -16.71 9.52
C TRP A 216 9.23 -16.76 10.01
N ARG A 217 10.20 -17.05 9.12
CA ARG A 217 11.63 -17.02 9.43
C ARG A 217 12.14 -15.60 9.59
N ILE A 218 11.68 -14.65 8.76
CA ILE A 218 11.98 -13.22 8.89
C ILE A 218 11.35 -12.65 10.18
N ILE A 219 10.08 -12.96 10.46
CA ILE A 219 9.42 -12.58 11.73
C ILE A 219 10.12 -13.22 12.94
N LYS A 220 10.65 -14.45 12.79
CA LYS A 220 11.42 -15.11 13.84
C LYS A 220 12.77 -14.41 14.10
N LEU A 221 13.38 -13.79 13.09
CA LEU A 221 14.57 -12.94 13.26
C LEU A 221 14.21 -11.63 13.99
N GLY A 222 13.03 -11.06 13.72
CA GLY A 222 12.49 -9.91 14.46
C GLY A 222 12.05 -10.21 15.90
N LYS A 223 11.95 -11.49 16.30
CA LYS A 223 11.46 -11.91 17.64
C LYS A 223 12.30 -11.35 18.79
N GLN A 224 13.59 -11.10 18.58
CA GLN A 224 14.46 -10.56 19.63
C GLN A 224 14.07 -9.12 20.03
N GLU A 225 13.31 -8.40 19.18
CA GLU A 225 12.86 -7.02 19.44
C GLU A 225 11.35 -6.91 19.66
N TRP A 226 10.70 -8.04 19.96
CA TRP A 226 9.24 -8.10 20.11
C TRP A 226 8.67 -7.05 21.09
N LYS A 227 9.45 -6.64 22.10
CA LYS A 227 9.05 -5.60 23.06
C LYS A 227 8.89 -4.23 22.38
N LEU A 228 9.84 -3.84 21.54
CA LEU A 228 9.78 -2.57 20.81
C LEU A 228 8.62 -2.59 19.81
N TYR A 229 8.42 -3.71 19.11
CA TYR A 229 7.24 -3.89 18.26
C TYR A 229 5.94 -3.72 19.06
N THR A 230 5.80 -4.35 20.24
CA THR A 230 4.57 -4.21 21.04
C THR A 230 4.33 -2.78 21.51
N ILE A 231 5.38 -2.02 21.82
CA ILE A 231 5.26 -0.60 22.21
C ILE A 231 4.88 0.25 20.99
N GLY A 232 5.49 0.01 19.83
CA GLY A 232 5.14 0.68 18.57
C GLY A 232 3.69 0.42 18.15
N PHE A 233 3.20 -0.82 18.33
CA PHE A 233 1.79 -1.16 18.10
C PHE A 233 0.84 -0.49 19.09
N LEU A 234 1.25 -0.31 20.35
CA LEU A 234 0.43 0.42 21.34
C LEU A 234 0.28 1.90 20.96
N PHE A 235 1.36 2.54 20.54
CA PHE A 235 1.31 3.92 20.03
C PHE A 235 0.55 4.04 18.71
N LEU A 236 0.63 3.02 17.84
CA LEU A 236 -0.20 2.93 16.64
C LEU A 236 -1.69 2.92 16.98
N LEU A 237 -2.09 2.11 17.95
CA LEU A 237 -3.49 2.03 18.38
C LEU A 237 -3.94 3.37 18.99
N ALA A 238 -3.10 4.00 19.83
CA ALA A 238 -3.39 5.30 20.43
C ALA A 238 -3.51 6.42 19.38
N ALA A 239 -2.64 6.43 18.37
CA ALA A 239 -2.70 7.38 17.26
C ALA A 239 -3.98 7.20 16.44
N ALA A 240 -4.33 5.95 16.10
CA ALA A 240 -5.55 5.63 15.36
C ALA A 240 -6.82 6.05 16.12
N LEU A 241 -6.89 5.77 17.43
CA LEU A 241 -8.01 6.21 18.27
C LEU A 241 -8.13 7.73 18.30
N THR A 242 -7.00 8.44 18.41
CA THR A 242 -6.98 9.91 18.46
C THR A 242 -7.39 10.54 17.12
N GLU A 243 -6.96 9.93 16.00
CA GLU A 243 -7.35 10.31 14.64
C GLU A 243 -8.85 10.13 14.40
N MET A 244 -9.47 9.07 14.97
CA MET A 244 -10.92 8.84 14.88
C MET A 244 -11.77 9.91 15.59
N PHE A 245 -11.25 10.59 16.62
CA PHE A 245 -11.99 11.66 17.31
C PHE A 245 -11.90 13.02 16.61
N GLN A 246 -10.97 13.20 15.67
CA GLN A 246 -10.73 14.48 15.01
C GLN A 246 -11.93 14.98 14.19
N PRO A 247 -12.69 14.14 13.44
CA PRO A 247 -13.90 14.55 12.74
C PRO A 247 -15.01 15.05 13.68
N LEU A 248 -15.16 14.45 14.87
CA LEU A 248 -16.19 14.84 15.85
C LEU A 248 -15.97 16.26 16.36
N PHE A 249 -14.73 16.59 16.74
CA PHE A 249 -14.40 17.94 17.19
C PHE A 249 -14.42 18.95 16.05
N SER A 250 -14.01 18.55 14.84
CA SER A 250 -14.14 19.39 13.63
C SER A 250 -15.59 19.70 13.31
N GLY A 251 -16.49 18.71 13.41
CA GLY A 251 -17.93 18.89 13.24
C GLY A 251 -18.53 19.85 14.27
N ASN A 252 -18.14 19.71 15.54
CA ASN A 252 -18.58 20.63 16.60
C ASN A 252 -18.11 22.07 16.39
N ILE A 253 -16.90 22.27 15.85
CA ILE A 253 -16.41 23.60 15.46
C ILE A 253 -17.32 24.18 14.38
N ILE A 254 -17.62 23.44 13.31
CA ILE A 254 -18.49 23.90 12.22
C ILE A 254 -19.89 24.24 12.75
N SER A 255 -20.50 23.35 13.53
CA SER A 255 -21.83 23.59 14.10
C SER A 255 -21.85 24.81 15.03
N SER A 256 -20.79 25.05 15.81
CA SER A 256 -20.71 26.22 16.69
C SER A 256 -20.57 27.56 15.94
N VAL A 257 -19.97 27.55 14.75
CA VAL A 257 -19.90 28.73 13.85
C VAL A 257 -21.27 29.01 13.26
N VAL A 258 -21.99 27.96 12.84
CA VAL A 258 -23.36 28.09 12.30
C VAL A 258 -24.35 28.58 13.37
N GLU A 259 -24.22 28.07 14.60
CA GLU A 259 -25.05 28.46 15.75
C GLU A 259 -24.63 29.81 16.40
N ASN A 260 -23.56 30.45 15.90
CA ASN A 260 -22.98 31.71 16.41
C ASN A 260 -22.67 31.70 17.93
N ASN A 261 -22.26 30.55 18.48
CA ASN A 261 -21.98 30.37 19.91
C ASN A 261 -20.47 30.33 20.19
N TRP A 262 -19.91 31.48 20.56
CA TRP A 262 -18.47 31.67 20.81
C TRP A 262 -17.88 30.81 21.94
N HIS A 263 -18.65 30.52 23.00
CA HIS A 263 -18.17 29.68 24.10
C HIS A 263 -18.02 28.21 23.66
N LYS A 264 -19.01 27.68 22.92
CA LYS A 264 -18.97 26.32 22.37
C LYS A 264 -17.86 26.17 21.33
N PHE A 265 -17.60 27.23 20.55
CA PHE A 265 -16.50 27.31 19.59
C PHE A 265 -15.12 27.23 20.27
N LEU A 266 -14.87 28.06 21.29
CA LEU A 266 -13.59 28.07 22.02
C LEU A 266 -13.30 26.71 22.70
N ILE A 267 -14.31 26.11 23.34
CA ILE A 267 -14.17 24.78 23.97
C ILE A 267 -13.87 23.70 22.92
N SER A 268 -14.54 23.75 21.77
CA SER A 268 -14.34 22.76 20.69
C SER A 268 -12.95 22.87 20.06
N ILE A 269 -12.44 24.10 19.87
CA ILE A 269 -11.05 24.33 19.41
C ILE A 269 -10.03 23.83 20.42
N PHE A 270 -10.25 24.10 21.72
CA PHE A 270 -9.32 23.64 22.76
C PHE A 270 -9.19 22.11 22.76
N TRP A 271 -10.32 21.39 22.69
CA TRP A 271 -10.31 19.93 22.60
C TRP A 271 -9.71 19.43 21.29
N TYR A 272 -10.00 20.08 20.17
CA TYR A 272 -9.41 19.75 18.87
C TYR A 272 -7.88 19.88 18.88
N LEU A 273 -7.36 20.95 19.49
CA LEU A 273 -5.93 21.20 19.61
C LEU A 273 -5.27 20.17 20.55
N GLY A 274 -5.93 19.82 21.66
CA GLY A 274 -5.49 18.77 22.56
C GLY A 274 -5.38 17.39 21.89
N VAL A 275 -6.43 16.98 21.15
CA VAL A 275 -6.45 15.72 20.39
C VAL A 275 -5.38 15.73 19.30
N SER A 276 -5.24 16.84 18.57
CA SER A 276 -4.21 16.98 17.54
C SER A 276 -2.79 16.86 18.12
N LEU A 277 -2.53 17.44 19.30
CA LEU A 277 -1.24 17.33 19.98
C LEU A 277 -0.93 15.89 20.40
N VAL A 278 -1.91 15.20 20.98
CA VAL A 278 -1.78 13.77 21.35
C VAL A 278 -1.53 12.91 20.11
N TYR A 279 -2.20 13.20 18.99
CA TYR A 279 -1.98 12.50 17.73
C TYR A 279 -0.55 12.66 17.22
N VAL A 280 -0.02 13.90 17.21
CA VAL A 280 1.35 14.18 16.76
C VAL A 280 2.37 13.42 17.62
N ILE A 281 2.20 13.43 18.94
CA ILE A 281 3.09 12.73 19.87
C ILE A 281 3.04 11.22 19.65
N THR A 282 1.84 10.63 19.62
CA THR A 282 1.66 9.18 19.49
C THR A 282 2.08 8.67 18.10
N SER A 283 1.77 9.40 17.04
CA SER A 283 2.19 9.09 15.66
C SER A 283 3.71 9.23 15.48
N GLY A 284 4.31 10.26 16.08
CA GLY A 284 5.76 10.46 16.10
C GLY A 284 6.51 9.34 16.83
N LEU A 285 6.07 9.01 18.05
CA LEU A 285 6.65 7.91 18.84
C LEU A 285 6.50 6.56 18.14
N ARG A 286 5.34 6.30 17.52
CA ARG A 286 5.11 5.13 16.66
C ARG A 286 6.16 5.07 15.53
N GLY A 287 6.28 6.14 14.75
CA GLY A 287 7.20 6.20 13.61
C GLY A 287 8.65 5.98 14.03
N PHE A 288 9.08 6.63 15.12
CA PHE A 288 10.41 6.47 15.69
C PHE A 288 10.71 5.01 16.09
N ILE A 289 9.78 4.37 16.80
CA ILE A 289 9.96 2.98 17.26
C ILE A 289 10.03 1.99 16.08
N PHE A 290 9.14 2.13 15.09
CA PHE A 290 9.18 1.26 13.91
C PHE A 290 10.43 1.48 13.05
N SER A 291 10.94 2.72 12.98
CA SER A 291 12.19 3.02 12.30
C SER A 291 13.38 2.33 12.99
N ILE A 292 13.46 2.39 14.32
CA ILE A 292 14.52 1.71 15.09
C ILE A 292 14.44 0.19 14.90
N THR A 293 13.25 -0.41 14.98
CA THR A 293 13.12 -1.86 14.80
C THR A 293 13.44 -2.30 13.38
N SER A 294 13.21 -1.43 12.39
CA SER A 294 13.59 -1.68 11.00
C SER A 294 15.11 -1.66 10.82
N THR A 295 15.80 -0.62 11.31
CA THR A 295 17.27 -0.52 11.19
C THR A 295 17.99 -1.67 11.91
N ASN A 296 17.50 -2.05 13.09
CA ASN A 296 18.08 -3.17 13.83
C ASN A 296 17.87 -4.51 13.11
N LEU A 297 16.70 -4.71 12.47
CA LEU A 297 16.43 -5.90 11.67
C LEU A 297 17.35 -5.97 10.45
N ILE A 298 17.54 -4.85 9.74
CA ILE A 298 18.45 -4.72 8.60
C ILE A 298 19.89 -5.03 9.01
N GLN A 299 20.37 -4.44 10.12
CA GLN A 299 21.73 -4.68 10.62
C GLN A 299 21.96 -6.17 10.95
N ARG A 300 20.99 -6.83 11.56
CA ARG A 300 21.10 -8.27 11.87
C ARG A 300 21.07 -9.15 10.63
N LEU A 301 20.19 -8.84 9.68
CA LEU A 301 20.16 -9.54 8.41
C LEU A 301 21.50 -9.40 7.69
N ARG A 302 22.05 -8.19 7.62
CA ARG A 302 23.37 -7.91 7.03
C ARG A 302 24.48 -8.69 7.71
N ASN A 303 24.56 -8.67 9.04
CA ASN A 303 25.57 -9.42 9.79
C ASN A 303 25.45 -10.93 9.60
N THR A 304 24.23 -11.46 9.58
CA THR A 304 23.99 -12.90 9.41
C THR A 304 24.37 -13.36 8.00
N VAL A 305 23.95 -12.61 6.98
CA VAL A 305 24.26 -12.93 5.58
C VAL A 305 25.75 -12.78 5.32
N PHE A 306 26.39 -11.71 5.80
CA PHE A 306 27.83 -11.52 5.69
C PHE A 306 28.62 -12.65 6.35
N ALA A 307 28.28 -13.02 7.59
CA ALA A 307 28.93 -14.12 8.30
C ALA A 307 28.74 -15.48 7.62
N SER A 308 27.64 -15.67 6.89
CA SER A 308 27.41 -16.88 6.09
C SER A 308 28.19 -16.88 4.78
N ILE A 309 28.31 -15.73 4.10
CA ILE A 309 29.08 -15.58 2.85
C ILE A 309 30.55 -15.88 3.10
N VAL A 310 31.16 -15.32 4.15
CA VAL A 310 32.60 -15.50 4.47
C VAL A 310 32.97 -16.96 4.75
N LYS A 311 31.99 -17.81 5.07
CA LYS A 311 32.18 -19.24 5.35
C LYS A 311 31.87 -20.16 4.16
N GLN A 312 31.59 -19.61 2.98
CA GLN A 312 31.36 -20.43 1.78
C GLN A 312 32.69 -20.91 1.20
N ASP A 313 32.63 -22.06 0.51
CA ASP A 313 33.78 -22.63 -0.17
C ASP A 313 34.21 -21.78 -1.38
N ILE A 314 35.46 -21.93 -1.82
CA ILE A 314 36.01 -21.13 -2.93
C ILE A 314 35.22 -21.30 -4.23
N GLU A 315 34.66 -22.50 -4.46
CA GLU A 315 33.77 -22.81 -5.60
C GLU A 315 32.55 -21.89 -5.68
N PHE A 316 31.98 -21.48 -4.54
CA PHE A 316 30.87 -20.52 -4.51
C PHE A 316 31.28 -19.15 -5.05
N PHE A 317 32.52 -18.72 -4.78
CA PHE A 317 33.05 -17.43 -5.23
C PHE A 317 33.54 -17.45 -6.69
N ASP A 318 33.84 -18.63 -7.23
CA ASP A 318 34.15 -18.81 -8.64
C ASP A 318 32.88 -18.77 -9.51
N GLU A 319 31.75 -19.30 -9.01
CA GLU A 319 30.46 -19.26 -9.70
C GLU A 319 29.70 -17.92 -9.54
N THR A 320 29.84 -17.24 -8.39
CA THR A 320 29.08 -16.02 -8.09
C THR A 320 29.92 -14.75 -8.16
N LYS A 321 29.51 -13.80 -9.02
CA LYS A 321 30.21 -12.52 -9.21
C LYS A 321 30.18 -11.68 -7.93
N THR A 322 31.30 -11.06 -7.57
CA THR A 322 31.43 -10.20 -6.37
C THR A 322 30.44 -9.03 -6.34
N GLY A 323 30.07 -8.48 -7.51
CA GLY A 323 29.05 -7.43 -7.63
C GLY A 323 27.64 -7.90 -7.24
N GLU A 324 27.31 -9.17 -7.52
CA GLU A 324 26.01 -9.76 -7.16
C GLU A 324 25.90 -9.98 -5.65
N ILE A 325 26.98 -10.44 -5.00
CA ILE A 325 27.05 -10.59 -3.55
C ILE A 325 26.87 -9.24 -2.84
N THR A 326 27.53 -8.20 -3.34
CA THR A 326 27.43 -6.83 -2.82
C THR A 326 26.01 -6.28 -2.98
N SER A 327 25.38 -6.49 -4.15
CA SER A 327 24.00 -6.07 -4.40
C SER A 327 23.02 -6.78 -3.46
N ARG A 328 23.14 -8.09 -3.27
CA ARG A 328 22.29 -8.85 -2.33
C ARG A 328 22.47 -8.40 -0.87
N LEU A 329 23.69 -8.06 -0.46
CA LEU A 329 23.98 -7.60 0.91
C LEU A 329 23.48 -6.16 1.19
N SER A 330 23.39 -5.34 0.14
CA SER A 330 22.96 -3.95 0.23
C SER A 330 21.49 -3.79 -0.10
N SER A 331 21.06 -4.14 -1.31
CA SER A 331 19.71 -3.92 -1.82
C SER A 331 18.69 -4.92 -1.24
N ASP A 332 18.83 -6.22 -1.49
CA ASP A 332 17.82 -7.22 -1.08
C ASP A 332 17.54 -7.21 0.43
N ILE A 333 18.57 -7.02 1.25
CA ILE A 333 18.43 -6.95 2.71
C ILE A 333 17.68 -5.69 3.15
N THR A 334 17.92 -4.54 2.51
CA THR A 334 17.19 -3.30 2.79
C THR A 334 15.73 -3.44 2.36
N THR A 335 15.47 -3.96 1.15
CA THR A 335 14.11 -4.18 0.64
C THR A 335 13.31 -5.13 1.55
N VAL A 336 13.91 -6.21 2.05
CA VAL A 336 13.24 -7.13 2.99
C VAL A 336 12.99 -6.46 4.35
N GLY A 337 13.92 -5.64 4.85
CA GLY A 337 13.77 -4.91 6.11
C GLY A 337 12.70 -3.81 6.05
N GLU A 338 12.63 -3.09 4.93
CA GLU A 338 11.62 -2.08 4.65
C GLU A 338 10.24 -2.70 4.36
N ALA A 339 10.19 -3.88 3.73
CA ALA A 339 8.94 -4.56 3.44
C ALA A 339 8.13 -4.93 4.69
N VAL A 340 8.83 -5.26 5.78
CA VAL A 340 8.21 -5.61 7.08
C VAL A 340 7.69 -4.37 7.82
N SER A 341 8.27 -3.18 7.58
CA SER A 341 8.01 -1.98 8.37
C SER A 341 7.21 -0.89 7.64
N ILE A 342 7.45 -0.70 6.34
CA ILE A 342 6.90 0.41 5.54
C ILE A 342 5.90 -0.13 4.50
N ASN A 343 6.22 -1.24 3.82
CA ASN A 343 5.41 -1.66 2.68
C ASN A 343 4.05 -2.23 3.06
N LEU A 344 3.79 -2.75 4.26
CA LEU A 344 2.41 -3.14 4.61
C LEU A 344 1.46 -1.93 4.68
N ASN A 345 2.00 -0.75 5.04
CA ASN A 345 1.24 0.50 5.11
C ASN A 345 1.05 1.12 3.71
N ILE A 346 2.10 1.09 2.89
CA ILE A 346 2.06 1.60 1.50
C ILE A 346 1.29 0.65 0.58
N PHE A 347 1.40 -0.67 0.74
CA PHE A 347 0.67 -1.68 -0.03
C PHE A 347 -0.86 -1.53 0.09
N LEU A 348 -1.35 -1.10 1.26
CA LEU A 348 -2.76 -0.78 1.46
C LEU A 348 -3.17 0.56 0.82
N ARG A 349 -2.19 1.41 0.49
CA ARG A 349 -2.36 2.73 -0.15
C ARG A 349 -2.08 2.74 -1.64
N SER A 350 -1.33 1.77 -2.18
CA SER A 350 -0.76 1.76 -3.53
C SER A 350 -1.46 0.81 -4.50
N MET A 351 -2.76 0.54 -4.30
CA MET A 351 -3.57 -0.05 -5.38
C MET A 351 -3.81 1.05 -6.42
N GLU A 352 -2.83 1.29 -7.29
CA GLU A 352 -2.88 2.33 -8.32
C GLU A 352 -3.82 1.89 -9.47
N ASN A 353 -4.99 2.53 -9.47
CA ASN A 353 -5.91 2.96 -10.53
C ASN A 353 -6.19 2.12 -11.79
N ALA A 354 -5.72 0.88 -11.89
CA ALA A 354 -6.27 -0.10 -12.84
C ALA A 354 -6.29 -1.50 -12.23
N ALA A 355 -7.43 -2.19 -12.33
CA ALA A 355 -7.60 -3.54 -11.84
C ALA A 355 -8.07 -4.47 -12.96
N VAL A 356 -7.26 -5.47 -13.27
CA VAL A 356 -7.66 -6.56 -14.18
C VAL A 356 -8.57 -7.52 -13.41
N TYR A 357 -9.81 -7.67 -13.88
CA TYR A 357 -10.81 -8.53 -13.21
C TYR A 357 -11.17 -9.77 -14.01
N SER A 358 -10.80 -9.84 -15.30
CA SER A 358 -11.01 -11.03 -16.13
C SER A 358 -9.91 -11.18 -17.17
N PHE A 359 -9.48 -12.42 -17.37
CA PHE A 359 -8.50 -12.81 -18.36
C PHE A 359 -8.91 -14.17 -18.96
N THR A 360 -9.02 -14.23 -20.28
CA THR A 360 -9.40 -15.44 -21.02
C THR A 360 -8.55 -15.57 -22.27
N ALA A 361 -8.14 -16.79 -22.60
CA ALA A 361 -7.45 -17.11 -23.84
C ALA A 361 -8.26 -18.13 -24.65
N GLU A 362 -8.55 -17.84 -25.91
CA GLU A 362 -9.21 -18.75 -26.83
C GLU A 362 -8.17 -19.34 -27.78
N ILE A 363 -7.96 -20.66 -27.70
CA ILE A 363 -6.98 -21.40 -28.50
C ILE A 363 -7.68 -22.63 -29.06
N ASP A 364 -7.70 -22.79 -30.38
CA ASP A 364 -8.28 -23.97 -31.06
C ASP A 364 -9.75 -24.24 -30.65
N ASN A 365 -10.60 -23.20 -30.66
CA ASN A 365 -11.99 -23.22 -30.18
C ASN A 365 -12.18 -23.62 -28.71
N ARG A 366 -11.11 -23.59 -27.90
CA ARG A 366 -11.17 -23.81 -26.45
C ARG A 366 -10.96 -22.49 -25.72
N THR A 367 -11.89 -22.15 -24.85
CA THR A 367 -11.76 -20.98 -23.98
C THR A 367 -11.12 -21.39 -22.66
N ILE A 368 -9.92 -20.87 -22.40
CA ILE A 368 -9.20 -21.00 -21.14
C ILE A 368 -9.51 -19.77 -20.29
N THR A 369 -10.34 -19.95 -19.26
CA THR A 369 -10.63 -18.90 -18.28
C THR A 369 -9.62 -18.95 -17.15
N ALA A 370 -8.92 -17.84 -16.91
CA ALA A 370 -7.94 -17.80 -15.84
C ALA A 370 -8.59 -17.62 -14.47
N ILE A 371 -7.98 -18.27 -13.48
CA ILE A 371 -8.38 -18.22 -12.08
C ILE A 371 -7.30 -17.45 -11.33
N LEU A 372 -7.70 -16.42 -10.59
CA LEU A 372 -6.79 -15.66 -9.75
C LEU A 372 -6.22 -16.57 -8.65
N LYS A 373 -4.89 -16.67 -8.58
CA LYS A 373 -4.16 -17.49 -7.61
C LYS A 373 -2.97 -16.73 -7.05
N GLU A 374 -2.45 -17.19 -5.92
CA GLU A 374 -1.18 -16.70 -5.40
C GLU A 374 -0.06 -16.90 -6.44
N LYS A 375 0.75 -15.87 -6.67
CA LYS A 375 1.75 -15.79 -7.76
C LYS A 375 2.60 -17.05 -7.92
N LYS A 376 3.16 -17.58 -6.82
CA LYS A 376 4.03 -18.78 -6.86
C LYS A 376 3.27 -20.04 -7.26
N ILE A 377 2.01 -20.18 -6.85
CA ILE A 377 1.19 -21.34 -7.18
C ILE A 377 0.85 -21.31 -8.67
N ALA A 378 0.45 -20.15 -9.19
CA ALA A 378 0.17 -19.96 -10.61
C ALA A 378 1.39 -20.27 -11.50
N GLU A 379 2.58 -19.81 -11.11
CA GLU A 379 3.83 -20.08 -11.83
C GLU A 379 4.19 -21.58 -11.86
N GLN A 380 4.02 -22.29 -10.74
CA GLN A 380 4.30 -23.74 -10.65
C GLN A 380 3.33 -24.56 -11.50
N GLU A 381 2.04 -24.26 -11.43
CA GLU A 381 1.03 -24.96 -12.22
C GLU A 381 1.23 -24.71 -13.72
N TYR A 382 1.55 -23.47 -14.11
CA TYR A 382 1.87 -23.14 -15.50
C TYR A 382 3.07 -23.94 -16.01
N LYS A 383 4.19 -23.94 -15.27
CA LYS A 383 5.40 -24.69 -15.67
C LYS A 383 5.10 -26.19 -15.82
N SER A 384 4.42 -26.78 -14.84
CA SER A 384 4.06 -28.20 -14.88
C SER A 384 3.12 -28.53 -16.05
N ALA A 385 2.18 -27.65 -16.38
CA ALA A 385 1.31 -27.84 -17.54
C ALA A 385 2.09 -27.79 -18.86
N VAL A 386 2.99 -26.82 -19.02
CA VAL A 386 3.84 -26.69 -20.22
C VAL A 386 4.80 -27.87 -20.35
N GLU A 387 5.43 -28.32 -19.26
CA GLU A 387 6.30 -29.51 -19.23
C GLU A 387 5.54 -30.80 -19.63
N GLN A 388 4.25 -30.89 -19.28
CA GLN A 388 3.37 -31.98 -19.70
C GLN A 388 2.86 -31.83 -21.15
N GLY A 389 3.36 -30.85 -21.91
CA GLY A 389 2.93 -30.56 -23.28
C GLY A 389 1.50 -29.99 -23.37
N ARG A 390 0.91 -29.53 -22.27
CA ARG A 390 -0.42 -28.92 -22.26
C ARG A 390 -0.31 -27.43 -22.57
N THR A 391 -1.22 -26.93 -23.39
CA THR A 391 -1.38 -25.50 -23.61
C THR A 391 -1.83 -24.83 -22.31
N ALA A 392 -1.05 -23.85 -21.86
CA ALA A 392 -1.29 -23.12 -20.62
C ALA A 392 -1.05 -21.62 -20.85
N VAL A 393 -1.77 -20.78 -20.12
CA VAL A 393 -1.63 -19.32 -20.22
C VAL A 393 -1.49 -18.74 -18.83
N LEU A 394 -0.50 -17.87 -18.65
CA LEU A 394 -0.21 -17.20 -17.38
C LEU A 394 -0.11 -15.70 -17.61
N MET A 395 -0.95 -14.94 -16.91
CA MET A 395 -0.80 -13.49 -16.81
C MET A 395 -0.18 -13.14 -15.45
N ARG A 396 0.83 -12.28 -15.44
CA ARG A 396 1.51 -11.82 -14.22
C ARG A 396 1.72 -10.32 -14.26
N GLN A 397 1.52 -9.67 -13.12
CA GLN A 397 2.00 -8.30 -12.90
C GLN A 397 3.50 -8.34 -12.59
N SER A 398 4.27 -7.41 -13.17
CA SER A 398 5.70 -7.28 -12.86
C SER A 398 5.89 -6.87 -11.40
N LYS A 399 7.02 -7.29 -10.82
CA LYS A 399 7.40 -6.89 -9.45
C LYS A 399 8.16 -5.57 -9.44
N GLU A 400 8.82 -5.27 -10.55
CA GLU A 400 9.67 -4.10 -10.75
C GLU A 400 8.83 -2.91 -11.21
N THR A 401 7.78 -3.17 -11.99
CA THR A 401 6.86 -2.15 -12.52
C THR A 401 5.40 -2.55 -12.30
N LEU A 402 4.70 -1.84 -11.42
CA LEU A 402 3.31 -2.17 -11.05
C LEU A 402 2.30 -1.92 -12.17
N ASP A 403 2.66 -1.10 -13.15
CA ASP A 403 1.84 -0.74 -14.32
C ASP A 403 2.00 -1.71 -15.50
N THR A 404 2.85 -2.74 -15.39
CA THR A 404 3.10 -3.71 -16.47
C THR A 404 2.48 -5.09 -16.16
N PHE A 405 1.68 -5.60 -17.08
CA PHE A 405 1.19 -6.97 -17.09
C PHE A 405 1.81 -7.76 -18.25
N THR A 406 2.25 -8.98 -17.96
CA THR A 406 2.88 -9.86 -18.93
C THR A 406 2.09 -11.14 -19.07
N VAL A 407 1.80 -11.51 -20.31
CA VAL A 407 1.06 -12.70 -20.67
C VAL A 407 1.98 -13.69 -21.36
N ASN A 408 2.13 -14.88 -20.77
CA ASN A 408 2.87 -15.99 -21.33
C ASN A 408 1.90 -17.05 -21.86
N VAL A 409 1.97 -17.35 -23.16
CA VAL A 409 1.21 -18.44 -23.80
C VAL A 409 2.18 -19.60 -24.05
N GLY A 410 2.00 -20.70 -23.33
CA GLY A 410 2.84 -21.89 -23.42
C GLY A 410 2.21 -22.98 -24.30
N ALA A 411 3.07 -23.71 -25.04
CA ALA A 411 2.68 -24.83 -25.90
C ALA A 411 1.52 -24.49 -26.87
N LEU A 412 1.64 -23.36 -27.57
CA LEU A 412 0.74 -22.99 -28.68
C LEU A 412 1.02 -23.90 -29.89
N PRO A 413 0.03 -24.65 -30.41
CA PRO A 413 0.29 -25.54 -31.54
C PRO A 413 0.63 -24.79 -32.84
N PRO A 414 1.46 -25.35 -33.72
CA PRO A 414 1.83 -24.73 -35.00
C PRO A 414 0.60 -24.40 -35.86
N GLY A 415 0.57 -23.19 -36.42
CA GLY A 415 -0.51 -22.73 -37.31
C GLY A 415 -1.85 -22.46 -36.62
N LYS A 416 -1.93 -22.52 -35.28
CA LYS A 416 -3.14 -22.19 -34.52
C LYS A 416 -3.14 -20.74 -34.05
N GLU A 417 -4.31 -20.12 -34.10
CA GLU A 417 -4.55 -18.78 -33.57
C GLU A 417 -4.77 -18.82 -32.06
N CYS A 418 -4.22 -17.84 -31.34
CA CYS A 418 -4.47 -17.59 -29.93
C CYS A 418 -5.07 -16.20 -29.78
N ARG A 419 -6.32 -16.12 -29.32
CA ARG A 419 -6.98 -14.85 -29.01
C ARG A 419 -6.97 -14.62 -27.50
N VAL A 420 -6.28 -13.58 -27.08
CA VAL A 420 -6.18 -13.18 -25.68
C VAL A 420 -7.16 -12.03 -25.41
N MET A 421 -8.00 -12.17 -24.38
CA MET A 421 -8.90 -11.11 -23.93
C MET A 421 -8.62 -10.74 -22.49
N ILE A 422 -8.35 -9.46 -22.27
CA ILE A 422 -8.12 -8.85 -20.95
C ILE A 422 -9.28 -7.89 -20.68
N LYS A 423 -9.90 -7.98 -19.51
CA LYS A 423 -10.87 -6.99 -19.03
C LYS A 423 -10.34 -6.33 -17.76
N TYR A 424 -10.27 -5.02 -17.80
CA TYR A 424 -9.80 -4.20 -16.70
C TYR A 424 -10.76 -3.03 -16.45
N VAL A 425 -10.66 -2.47 -15.25
CA VAL A 425 -11.34 -1.23 -14.86
C VAL A 425 -10.27 -0.23 -14.45
N THR A 426 -10.43 1.03 -14.83
CA THR A 426 -9.51 2.11 -14.48
C THR A 426 -10.28 3.41 -14.25
N GLU A 427 -9.77 4.26 -13.36
CA GLU A 427 -10.27 5.63 -13.21
C GLU A 427 -9.61 6.53 -14.27
N LEU A 428 -10.39 7.41 -14.87
CA LEU A 428 -9.91 8.31 -15.93
C LEU A 428 -9.69 9.72 -15.39
N ASP A 429 -8.61 10.34 -15.84
CA ASP A 429 -8.23 11.68 -15.40
C ASP A 429 -9.02 12.78 -16.10
N LEU A 430 -9.30 13.84 -15.35
CA LEU A 430 -9.86 15.08 -15.85
C LEU A 430 -8.73 16.07 -16.13
N ILE A 431 -8.55 16.41 -17.40
CA ILE A 431 -7.52 17.31 -17.90
C ILE A 431 -8.12 18.70 -18.12
N ASP A 432 -7.37 19.72 -17.71
CA ASP A 432 -7.72 21.14 -17.83
C ASP A 432 -9.12 21.47 -17.29
N GLY A 433 -9.61 20.66 -16.35
CA GLY A 433 -10.95 20.78 -15.77
C GLY A 433 -12.11 20.59 -16.75
N SER A 434 -11.86 20.20 -18.01
CA SER A 434 -12.87 20.23 -19.08
C SER A 434 -12.93 18.96 -19.93
N SER A 435 -11.87 18.17 -20.00
CA SER A 435 -11.82 16.96 -20.85
C SER A 435 -11.41 15.74 -20.04
N ILE A 436 -12.11 14.62 -20.21
CA ILE A 436 -11.71 13.33 -19.63
C ILE A 436 -10.80 12.63 -20.61
N ARG A 437 -9.60 12.24 -20.20
CA ARG A 437 -8.65 11.55 -21.08
C ARG A 437 -8.63 10.05 -20.84
N PHE A 438 -8.76 9.31 -21.93
CA PHE A 438 -8.47 7.88 -21.98
C PHE A 438 -7.20 7.65 -22.80
N VAL A 439 -6.25 6.90 -22.24
CA VAL A 439 -4.98 6.57 -22.90
C VAL A 439 -4.87 5.05 -23.00
N VAL A 440 -4.61 4.55 -24.21
CA VAL A 440 -4.12 3.19 -24.42
C VAL A 440 -2.65 3.29 -24.79
N PRO A 441 -1.74 2.88 -23.89
CA PRO A 441 -0.33 2.84 -24.21
C PRO A 441 -0.10 1.81 -25.32
N THR A 442 0.49 2.24 -26.43
CA THR A 442 0.85 1.38 -27.56
C THR A 442 2.35 1.09 -27.58
N THR A 443 3.11 1.82 -26.79
CA THR A 443 4.56 1.72 -26.70
C THR A 443 4.99 1.28 -25.29
N ILE A 444 5.93 0.34 -25.23
CA ILE A 444 6.61 -0.04 -23.98
C ILE A 444 8.02 0.49 -24.09
N ALA A 445 8.27 1.67 -23.52
CA ALA A 445 9.63 2.20 -23.45
C ALA A 445 10.49 1.31 -22.53
N PRO A 446 11.73 0.94 -22.94
CA PRO A 446 12.64 0.25 -22.06
C PRO A 446 12.97 1.17 -20.88
N ARG A 447 12.98 0.61 -19.66
CA ARG A 447 13.18 1.39 -18.43
C ARG A 447 14.58 1.16 -17.90
N TYR A 448 15.20 2.20 -17.38
CA TYR A 448 16.51 2.08 -16.75
C TYR A 448 16.43 1.11 -15.56
N ASN A 449 17.24 0.05 -15.58
CA ASN A 449 17.35 -0.88 -14.47
C ASN A 449 18.64 -0.59 -13.68
N PRO A 450 18.54 0.01 -12.48
CA PRO A 450 19.71 0.38 -11.68
C PRO A 450 20.58 -0.82 -11.29
N SER A 451 20.01 -2.03 -11.23
CA SER A 451 20.73 -3.24 -10.85
C SER A 451 21.63 -3.79 -11.96
N LEU A 452 21.38 -3.38 -13.21
CA LEU A 452 22.05 -3.90 -14.39
C LEU A 452 22.77 -2.80 -15.20
N GLY A 453 22.57 -1.52 -14.86
CA GLY A 453 23.26 -0.39 -15.48
C GLY A 453 22.91 -0.15 -16.95
N HIS A 454 21.76 -0.63 -17.42
CA HIS A 454 21.27 -0.40 -18.77
C HIS A 454 19.74 -0.37 -18.82
N LEU A 455 19.20 0.19 -19.90
CA LEU A 455 17.78 0.14 -20.24
C LEU A 455 17.37 -1.33 -20.48
N GLN A 456 16.36 -1.79 -19.75
CA GLN A 456 15.82 -3.13 -19.92
C GLN A 456 14.29 -3.08 -19.96
N SER A 457 13.69 -3.93 -20.78
CA SER A 457 12.24 -4.13 -20.72
C SER A 457 11.86 -4.69 -19.33
N PRO A 458 10.66 -4.37 -18.81
CA PRO A 458 10.23 -4.76 -17.46
C PRO A 458 10.17 -6.26 -17.16
N ASP A 459 10.46 -7.11 -18.15
CA ASP A 459 10.48 -8.56 -18.05
C ASP A 459 11.63 -9.25 -18.80
N ARG A 460 12.70 -8.50 -19.11
CA ARG A 460 13.88 -9.03 -19.84
C ARG A 460 13.55 -9.63 -21.21
N THR A 461 12.42 -9.24 -21.79
CA THR A 461 12.13 -9.52 -23.19
C THR A 461 13.06 -8.69 -24.06
N ALA A 462 13.61 -9.28 -25.12
CA ALA A 462 14.50 -8.62 -26.08
C ALA A 462 13.76 -7.64 -27.00
N ALA A 463 12.74 -6.94 -26.48
CA ALA A 463 11.95 -5.99 -27.24
C ALA A 463 12.70 -4.66 -27.32
N GLU A 464 13.28 -4.38 -28.48
CA GLU A 464 13.75 -3.05 -28.85
C GLU A 464 12.55 -2.15 -29.20
N TYR A 465 12.64 -0.85 -28.90
CA TYR A 465 11.64 0.11 -29.33
C TYR A 465 11.71 0.26 -30.85
N VAL A 466 10.69 -0.24 -31.56
CA VAL A 466 10.61 -0.18 -33.03
C VAL A 466 9.56 0.87 -33.42
N GLN A 467 10.01 2.00 -33.95
CA GLN A 467 9.10 3.07 -34.43
C GLN A 467 8.26 2.67 -35.65
N ASN A 468 8.66 1.63 -36.38
CA ASN A 468 8.01 1.24 -37.63
C ASN A 468 7.65 -0.25 -37.61
N THR A 469 6.44 -0.55 -37.15
CA THR A 469 5.91 -1.92 -37.11
C THR A 469 5.23 -2.28 -38.42
N SER A 470 5.44 -3.51 -38.92
CA SER A 470 4.77 -4.03 -40.12
C SER A 470 3.29 -4.39 -39.93
N TYR A 471 2.77 -4.19 -38.72
CA TYR A 471 1.41 -4.53 -38.32
C TYR A 471 0.70 -3.30 -37.74
N SER A 472 -0.63 -3.28 -37.91
CA SER A 472 -1.53 -2.25 -37.40
C SER A 472 -2.53 -2.82 -36.40
N MET A 473 -3.11 -1.96 -35.57
CA MET A 473 -4.17 -2.31 -34.64
C MET A 473 -5.52 -1.78 -35.13
N TRP A 474 -6.59 -2.56 -34.99
CA TRP A 474 -7.96 -2.04 -35.06
C TRP A 474 -8.37 -1.55 -33.67
N PHE A 475 -9.00 -0.38 -33.61
CA PHE A 475 -9.52 0.20 -32.37
C PHE A 475 -11.01 0.49 -32.49
N GLN A 476 -11.75 0.19 -31.43
CA GLN A 476 -13.16 0.54 -31.29
C GLN A 476 -13.46 0.91 -29.83
N ALA A 477 -14.10 2.06 -29.63
CA ALA A 477 -14.54 2.53 -28.33
C ALA A 477 -16.01 2.93 -28.38
N HIS A 478 -16.75 2.54 -27.34
CA HIS A 478 -18.15 2.89 -27.12
C HIS A 478 -18.25 3.75 -25.88
N VAL A 479 -18.44 5.05 -26.06
CA VAL A 479 -18.59 6.01 -24.96
C VAL A 479 -20.06 6.16 -24.63
N LEU A 480 -20.48 5.61 -23.49
CA LEU A 480 -21.87 5.67 -23.02
C LEU A 480 -22.17 7.01 -22.33
N ARG A 481 -23.34 7.58 -22.62
CA ARG A 481 -23.85 8.82 -22.03
C ARG A 481 -24.98 8.51 -21.06
N GLY A 482 -24.89 9.05 -19.84
CA GLY A 482 -26.04 9.08 -18.93
C GLY A 482 -27.07 10.12 -19.38
N GLU A 483 -28.35 9.90 -19.10
CA GLU A 483 -29.47 10.73 -19.58
C GLU A 483 -29.35 12.22 -19.19
N GLU A 484 -28.68 12.53 -18.08
CA GLU A 484 -28.46 13.89 -17.58
C GLU A 484 -27.14 14.53 -18.04
N TYR A 485 -26.24 13.76 -18.67
CA TYR A 485 -24.86 14.17 -18.91
C TYR A 485 -24.56 14.29 -20.41
N LYS A 486 -24.60 15.53 -20.91
CA LYS A 486 -24.19 15.84 -22.29
C LYS A 486 -22.67 15.72 -22.40
N ILE A 487 -22.17 15.10 -23.46
CA ILE A 487 -20.77 15.18 -23.90
C ILE A 487 -20.73 16.23 -25.00
N LYS A 488 -19.79 17.17 -24.94
CA LYS A 488 -19.65 18.26 -25.92
C LYS A 488 -19.16 17.68 -27.24
N GLN A 489 -18.04 16.96 -27.18
CA GLN A 489 -17.45 16.27 -28.30
C GLN A 489 -16.48 15.20 -27.78
N VAL A 490 -16.03 14.33 -28.68
CA VAL A 490 -14.83 13.53 -28.47
C VAL A 490 -13.77 14.15 -29.38
N ALA A 491 -12.76 14.74 -28.77
CA ALA A 491 -11.73 15.52 -29.43
C ALA A 491 -10.36 14.84 -29.27
N ASN A 492 -9.39 15.37 -30.01
CA ASN A 492 -7.97 15.07 -29.86
C ASN A 492 -7.64 13.58 -29.87
N LEU A 493 -7.69 13.02 -31.08
CA LEU A 493 -7.29 11.65 -31.33
C LEU A 493 -5.87 11.67 -31.87
N SER A 494 -4.97 10.94 -31.22
CA SER A 494 -3.59 10.81 -31.69
C SER A 494 -3.49 10.18 -33.09
N HIS A 495 -4.57 9.52 -33.55
CA HIS A 495 -4.69 8.85 -34.83
C HIS A 495 -5.98 9.26 -35.55
N PRO A 496 -6.04 9.18 -36.89
CA PRO A 496 -7.29 9.36 -37.62
C PRO A 496 -8.28 8.24 -37.26
N VAL A 497 -9.49 8.64 -36.88
CA VAL A 497 -10.59 7.74 -36.52
C VAL A 497 -11.91 8.23 -37.12
N ASN A 498 -12.85 7.30 -37.31
CA ASN A 498 -14.23 7.58 -37.64
C ASN A 498 -15.05 7.72 -36.36
N ILE A 499 -15.80 8.82 -36.24
CA ILE A 499 -16.66 9.10 -35.10
C ILE A 499 -18.11 9.12 -35.56
N SER A 500 -18.94 8.26 -34.98
CA SER A 500 -20.39 8.31 -35.15
C SER A 500 -21.07 8.58 -33.82
N MET A 501 -21.88 9.64 -33.78
CA MET A 501 -22.52 10.12 -32.56
C MET A 501 -24.02 9.79 -32.59
N SER A 502 -24.47 9.04 -31.59
CA SER A 502 -25.89 8.77 -31.34
C SER A 502 -26.40 9.65 -30.18
N ARG A 503 -27.68 9.51 -29.80
CA ARG A 503 -28.23 10.22 -28.63
C ARG A 503 -27.60 9.73 -27.32
N GLN A 504 -27.29 8.44 -27.20
CA GLN A 504 -26.88 7.79 -25.95
C GLN A 504 -25.44 7.26 -25.98
N SER A 505 -24.79 7.21 -27.15
CA SER A 505 -23.42 6.73 -27.31
C SER A 505 -22.63 7.58 -28.28
N ILE A 506 -21.31 7.53 -28.16
CA ILE A 506 -20.37 7.96 -29.19
C ILE A 506 -19.54 6.73 -29.52
N ASP A 507 -19.59 6.33 -30.78
CA ASP A 507 -18.81 5.22 -31.29
C ASP A 507 -17.62 5.78 -32.05
N VAL A 508 -16.43 5.35 -31.63
CA VAL A 508 -15.16 5.73 -32.24
C VAL A 508 -14.54 4.47 -32.80
N SER A 509 -14.15 4.48 -34.07
CA SER A 509 -13.55 3.31 -34.73
C SER A 509 -12.42 3.69 -35.67
N SER A 510 -11.39 2.86 -35.75
CA SER A 510 -10.38 2.93 -36.79
C SER A 510 -9.95 1.53 -37.20
N MET A 511 -9.84 1.31 -38.51
CA MET A 511 -9.52 0.02 -39.10
C MET A 511 -8.03 -0.30 -39.04
N ALA A 512 -7.16 0.71 -38.98
CA ALA A 512 -5.72 0.53 -38.95
C ALA A 512 -5.04 1.73 -38.25
N ILE A 513 -4.59 1.49 -37.02
CA ILE A 513 -3.78 2.39 -36.22
C ILE A 513 -2.32 1.90 -36.26
N VAL A 514 -1.42 2.80 -36.64
CA VAL A 514 0.04 2.58 -36.53
C VAL A 514 0.42 2.72 -35.06
N LEU A 515 1.33 1.89 -34.56
CA LEU A 515 1.72 1.87 -33.14
C LEU A 515 2.95 2.75 -32.88
N ASP A 516 3.03 3.93 -33.50
CA ASP A 516 4.15 4.87 -33.36
C ASP A 516 4.03 5.76 -32.12
N ARG A 517 2.79 5.93 -31.61
CA ARG A 517 2.44 6.73 -30.43
C ARG A 517 1.22 6.17 -29.73
N ASP A 518 1.00 6.55 -28.48
CA ASP A 518 -0.14 6.08 -27.68
C ASP A 518 -1.48 6.54 -28.27
N ILE A 519 -2.53 5.74 -28.07
CA ILE A 519 -3.89 6.12 -28.47
C ILE A 519 -4.46 7.01 -27.37
N ILE A 520 -4.71 8.28 -27.70
CA ILE A 520 -5.30 9.26 -26.79
C ILE A 520 -6.71 9.57 -27.28
N LEU A 521 -7.66 9.56 -26.35
CA LEU A 521 -9.06 9.89 -26.57
C LEU A 521 -9.50 10.91 -25.52
N ASP A 522 -9.67 12.16 -25.94
CA ASP A 522 -10.19 13.21 -25.06
C ASP A 522 -11.71 13.33 -25.22
N ILE A 523 -12.43 13.25 -24.11
CA ILE A 523 -13.90 13.36 -24.04
C ILE A 523 -14.22 14.70 -23.40
N ASP A 524 -14.59 15.67 -24.24
CA ASP A 524 -14.87 17.03 -23.78
C ASP A 524 -16.22 17.11 -23.10
N LEU A 525 -16.20 17.66 -21.89
CA LEU A 525 -17.38 17.92 -21.10
C LEU A 525 -17.95 19.31 -21.42
N PRO A 526 -19.26 19.53 -21.23
CA PRO A 526 -19.88 20.83 -21.43
C PRO A 526 -19.48 21.81 -20.31
N ASP A 527 -19.28 23.06 -20.69
CA ASP A 527 -18.84 24.13 -19.79
C ASP A 527 -19.83 24.38 -18.63
N ASN A 528 -21.13 24.15 -18.86
CA ASN A 528 -22.20 24.32 -17.87
C ASN A 528 -22.48 23.06 -17.00
N ARG A 529 -21.49 22.20 -16.78
CA ARG A 529 -21.65 20.99 -15.94
C ARG A 529 -21.65 21.31 -14.44
N PRO A 530 -22.35 20.53 -13.60
CA PRO A 530 -22.26 20.68 -12.14
C PRO A 530 -20.86 20.29 -11.63
N SER A 531 -20.39 21.01 -10.61
CA SER A 531 -19.08 20.76 -9.97
C SER A 531 -19.08 19.50 -9.12
N THR A 532 -20.24 19.07 -8.62
CA THR A 532 -20.44 17.81 -7.89
C THR A 532 -21.20 16.82 -8.76
N ARG A 533 -20.76 15.57 -8.77
CA ARG A 533 -21.42 14.46 -9.46
C ARG A 533 -21.52 13.27 -8.54
N PHE A 534 -22.59 12.52 -8.67
CA PHE A 534 -22.74 11.23 -8.00
C PHE A 534 -23.23 10.19 -9.01
N ALA A 535 -22.78 8.95 -8.85
CA ALA A 535 -23.28 7.82 -9.62
C ALA A 535 -23.55 6.65 -8.67
N ILE A 536 -24.67 5.96 -8.89
CA ILE A 536 -25.04 4.77 -8.12
C ILE A 536 -25.24 3.65 -9.11
N GLU A 537 -24.51 2.55 -8.93
CA GLU A 537 -24.66 1.34 -9.74
C GLU A 537 -25.03 0.15 -8.87
N LYS A 538 -26.03 -0.63 -9.30
CA LYS A 538 -26.52 -1.81 -8.57
C LYS A 538 -25.91 -3.06 -9.19
N TYR A 539 -25.29 -3.92 -8.38
CA TYR A 539 -24.68 -5.15 -8.88
C TYR A 539 -25.73 -6.25 -9.10
N ASN A 540 -25.96 -6.68 -10.35
CA ASN A 540 -26.78 -7.84 -10.74
C ASN A 540 -28.06 -8.02 -9.91
N ASP A 541 -28.86 -6.96 -9.79
CA ASP A 541 -30.12 -6.93 -9.03
C ASP A 541 -30.05 -7.30 -7.53
N THR A 542 -28.85 -7.45 -6.98
CA THR A 542 -28.63 -7.66 -5.54
C THR A 542 -28.82 -6.37 -4.73
N SER A 543 -28.90 -6.46 -3.41
CA SER A 543 -28.92 -5.31 -2.50
C SER A 543 -27.56 -4.59 -2.37
N LYS A 544 -26.61 -4.84 -3.27
CA LYS A 544 -25.28 -4.23 -3.27
C LYS A 544 -25.23 -3.07 -4.25
N TYR A 545 -24.78 -1.92 -3.76
CA TYR A 545 -24.66 -0.69 -4.53
C TYR A 545 -23.20 -0.21 -4.51
N ALA A 546 -22.71 0.24 -5.66
CA ALA A 546 -21.50 1.04 -5.78
C ALA A 546 -21.93 2.51 -5.85
N LEU A 547 -21.30 3.37 -5.04
CA LEU A 547 -21.51 4.82 -5.05
C LEU A 547 -20.20 5.51 -5.43
N LEU A 548 -20.25 6.34 -6.45
CA LEU A 548 -19.20 7.29 -6.80
C LEU A 548 -19.66 8.69 -6.43
N LEU A 549 -18.82 9.45 -5.72
CA LEU A 549 -18.99 10.88 -5.46
C LEU A 549 -17.76 11.60 -6.00
N ALA A 550 -17.95 12.44 -7.01
CA ALA A 550 -16.87 13.16 -7.67
C ALA A 550 -17.07 14.68 -7.51
N PHE A 551 -16.02 15.38 -7.11
CA PHE A 551 -15.99 16.84 -7.06
C PHE A 551 -14.96 17.36 -8.06
N THR A 552 -15.44 18.09 -9.06
CA THR A 552 -14.68 18.59 -10.22
C THR A 552 -14.98 20.09 -10.41
N PRO A 553 -14.35 20.97 -9.62
CA PRO A 553 -14.60 22.41 -9.68
C PRO A 553 -14.17 23.00 -11.04
N ARG A 554 -14.95 23.95 -11.56
CA ARG A 554 -14.64 24.64 -12.83
C ARG A 554 -13.88 25.92 -12.57
N LEU A 555 -13.13 26.38 -13.58
CA LEU A 555 -12.46 27.69 -13.54
C LEU A 555 -13.46 28.82 -13.23
N SER A 556 -14.67 28.78 -13.81
CA SER A 556 -15.74 29.74 -13.51
C SER A 556 -16.19 29.72 -12.05
N ASP A 557 -16.13 28.57 -11.38
CA ASP A 557 -16.47 28.45 -9.97
C ASP A 557 -15.38 29.15 -9.12
N PHE A 558 -14.11 29.01 -9.51
CA PHE A 558 -13.00 29.74 -8.88
C PHE A 558 -13.06 31.25 -9.09
N ILE A 559 -13.35 31.72 -10.32
CA ILE A 559 -13.48 33.16 -10.63
C ILE A 559 -14.61 33.81 -9.82
N LYS A 560 -15.73 33.09 -9.64
CA LYS A 560 -16.84 33.53 -8.78
C LYS A 560 -16.42 33.64 -7.31
N ILE A 561 -15.63 32.69 -6.82
CA ILE A 561 -15.10 32.70 -5.45
C ILE A 561 -14.03 33.79 -5.27
N SER A 562 -13.23 34.08 -6.29
CA SER A 562 -12.17 35.09 -6.24
C SER A 562 -12.65 36.53 -6.50
N ASN A 563 -13.97 36.76 -6.60
CA ASN A 563 -14.58 38.06 -6.91
C ASN A 563 -14.01 38.70 -8.20
N GLY A 564 -13.71 37.91 -9.22
CA GLY A 564 -13.24 38.41 -10.52
C GLY A 564 -11.79 38.92 -10.52
N LYS A 565 -11.01 38.66 -9.46
CA LYS A 565 -9.56 38.88 -9.48
C LYS A 565 -8.88 37.67 -10.10
N ASP A 566 -8.49 37.78 -11.38
CA ASP A 566 -7.59 36.86 -12.08
C ASP A 566 -6.14 37.11 -11.64
N GLU A 567 -5.88 37.01 -10.33
CA GLU A 567 -4.50 37.06 -9.84
C GLU A 567 -3.90 35.66 -10.08
N LEU A 568 -3.01 35.56 -11.08
CA LEU A 568 -2.11 34.43 -11.30
C LEU A 568 -1.30 34.20 -10.02
N ASN A 569 -1.84 33.36 -9.15
CA ASN A 569 -1.28 33.05 -7.84
C ASN A 569 -0.31 31.87 -7.92
N THR A 570 0.52 31.83 -8.95
CA THR A 570 1.44 30.72 -9.20
C THR A 570 2.88 31.21 -9.39
N GLU A 571 3.81 30.54 -8.73
CA GLU A 571 5.25 30.68 -8.91
C GLU A 571 5.79 29.45 -9.64
N PHE A 572 6.54 29.66 -10.73
CA PHE A 572 7.13 28.61 -11.55
C PHE A 572 8.64 28.57 -11.32
N ILE A 573 9.17 27.47 -10.79
CA ILE A 573 10.63 27.30 -10.68
C ILE A 573 11.06 26.09 -11.49
N PHE A 574 11.89 26.33 -12.49
CA PHE A 574 12.48 25.29 -13.32
C PHE A 574 13.85 24.92 -12.75
N ILE A 575 14.04 23.64 -12.43
CA ILE A 575 15.28 23.07 -11.94
C ILE A 575 15.83 22.23 -13.10
N VAL A 576 16.95 22.65 -13.67
CA VAL A 576 17.50 22.09 -14.91
C VAL A 576 18.85 21.46 -14.61
N ASP A 577 18.98 20.19 -14.96
CA ASP A 577 20.22 19.44 -14.85
C ASP A 577 21.22 19.91 -15.91
N CYS A 578 22.42 20.25 -15.46
CA CYS A 578 23.56 20.65 -16.28
C CYS A 578 24.80 19.81 -15.93
N SER A 579 24.60 18.63 -15.33
CA SER A 579 25.64 17.65 -15.03
C SER A 579 26.29 17.09 -16.30
N GLY A 580 27.43 16.42 -16.14
CA GLY A 580 28.20 15.87 -17.26
C GLY A 580 27.46 14.79 -18.05
N SER A 581 26.56 14.03 -17.42
CA SER A 581 25.75 12.99 -18.07
C SER A 581 24.79 13.56 -19.12
N MET A 582 24.35 14.81 -18.93
CA MET A 582 23.53 15.54 -19.92
C MET A 582 24.27 15.85 -21.23
N THR A 583 25.57 15.57 -21.34
CA THR A 583 26.33 15.63 -22.60
C THR A 583 26.00 14.45 -23.52
N GLU A 584 25.64 13.31 -22.94
CA GLU A 584 25.30 12.10 -23.67
C GLU A 584 23.96 12.29 -24.40
N ASP A 585 23.84 11.70 -25.60
CA ASP A 585 22.62 11.69 -26.42
C ASP A 585 21.94 13.06 -26.63
N ASN A 586 22.71 14.15 -26.62
CA ASN A 586 22.21 15.52 -26.77
C ASN A 586 21.17 15.91 -25.68
N GLY A 587 21.26 15.34 -24.47
CA GLY A 587 20.34 15.60 -23.37
C GLY A 587 20.22 17.10 -23.02
N ILE A 588 21.36 17.80 -22.95
CA ILE A 588 21.37 19.25 -22.70
C ILE A 588 20.74 20.04 -23.85
N GLY A 589 20.88 19.59 -25.10
CA GLY A 589 20.25 20.22 -26.26
C GLY A 589 18.73 20.11 -26.20
N LEU A 590 18.21 18.92 -25.89
CA LEU A 590 16.77 18.70 -25.67
C LEU A 590 16.24 19.52 -24.50
N ALA A 591 16.99 19.59 -23.39
CA ALA A 591 16.63 20.41 -22.24
C ALA A 591 16.53 21.90 -22.60
N LYS A 592 17.42 22.42 -23.46
CA LYS A 592 17.33 23.81 -23.95
C LYS A 592 16.06 24.06 -24.75
N GLU A 593 15.72 23.17 -25.67
CA GLU A 593 14.53 23.29 -26.51
C GLU A 593 13.26 23.27 -25.66
N ALA A 594 13.15 22.32 -24.72
CA ALA A 594 12.05 22.23 -23.77
C ALA A 594 11.95 23.48 -22.90
N MET A 595 13.08 23.96 -22.36
CA MET A 595 13.11 25.18 -21.54
C MET A 595 12.70 26.43 -22.32
N LEU A 596 13.07 26.56 -23.59
CA LEU A 596 12.61 27.66 -24.44
C LEU A 596 11.10 27.61 -24.67
N LEU A 597 10.52 26.42 -24.85
CA LEU A 597 9.07 26.24 -24.93
C LEU A 597 8.39 26.63 -23.62
N PHE A 598 8.93 26.21 -22.47
CA PHE A 598 8.38 26.57 -21.16
C PHE A 598 8.41 28.06 -20.90
N ILE A 599 9.55 28.72 -21.12
CA ILE A 599 9.69 30.18 -20.94
C ILE A 599 8.69 30.93 -21.82
N ARG A 600 8.46 30.49 -23.06
CA ARG A 600 7.51 31.13 -23.98
C ARG A 600 6.05 30.85 -23.66
N SER A 601 5.77 29.79 -22.90
CA SER A 601 4.42 29.39 -22.50
C SER A 601 3.99 29.98 -21.16
N LEU A 602 4.89 30.68 -20.45
CA LEU A 602 4.57 31.30 -19.17
C LEU A 602 3.53 32.43 -19.34
N PRO A 603 2.49 32.49 -18.49
CA PRO A 603 1.54 33.59 -18.49
C PRO A 603 2.22 34.93 -18.15
N VAL A 604 1.85 36.01 -18.84
CA VAL A 604 2.31 37.36 -18.52
C VAL A 604 1.91 37.73 -17.09
N GLY A 605 2.87 38.22 -16.30
CA GLY A 605 2.64 38.56 -14.89
C GLY A 605 2.81 37.40 -13.91
N ALA A 606 3.06 36.17 -14.37
CA ALA A 606 3.42 35.05 -13.49
C ALA A 606 4.79 35.27 -12.84
N HIS A 607 5.01 34.70 -11.66
CA HIS A 607 6.34 34.72 -11.04
C HIS A 607 7.14 33.50 -11.47
N PHE A 608 8.42 33.66 -11.83
CA PHE A 608 9.25 32.52 -12.22
C PHE A 608 10.73 32.66 -11.85
N ASN A 609 11.46 31.54 -11.89
CA ASN A 609 12.92 31.48 -11.87
C ASN A 609 13.45 30.18 -12.51
N ILE A 610 14.74 30.18 -12.85
CA ILE A 610 15.46 29.02 -13.38
C ILE A 610 16.66 28.74 -12.46
N ILE A 611 16.78 27.49 -12.02
CA ILE A 611 17.87 26.96 -11.22
C ILE A 611 18.59 25.90 -12.05
N ARG A 612 19.88 26.08 -12.30
CA ARG A 612 20.72 25.06 -12.94
C ARG A 612 21.46 24.30 -11.86
N PHE A 613 21.58 22.99 -11.97
CA PHE A 613 22.30 22.18 -10.98
C PHE A 613 23.22 21.15 -11.61
N GLY A 614 24.24 20.76 -10.86
CA GLY A 614 25.15 19.65 -11.08
C GLY A 614 25.88 19.37 -9.76
N SER A 615 27.22 19.42 -9.71
CA SER A 615 27.95 19.40 -8.42
C SER A 615 27.67 20.63 -7.55
N ASN A 616 27.40 21.76 -8.19
CA ASN A 616 26.94 23.00 -7.57
C ASN A 616 25.62 23.42 -8.22
N PHE A 617 24.92 24.42 -7.68
CA PHE A 617 23.75 25.00 -8.33
C PHE A 617 23.89 26.51 -8.51
N ASP A 618 23.23 27.04 -9.52
CA ASP A 618 23.17 28.47 -9.81
C ASP A 618 21.74 28.89 -10.11
N ILE A 619 21.37 30.09 -9.66
CA ILE A 619 20.01 30.62 -9.72
C ILE A 619 20.02 31.86 -10.60
N LEU A 620 19.11 31.93 -11.57
CA LEU A 620 19.05 33.05 -12.51
C LEU A 620 18.73 34.39 -11.82
N PHE A 621 17.63 34.45 -11.05
CA PHE A 621 17.24 35.65 -10.31
C PHE A 621 17.54 35.50 -8.81
N LYS A 622 18.54 36.21 -8.30
CA LYS A 622 18.97 36.20 -6.88
C LYS A 622 18.33 37.35 -6.09
N ASN A 623 16.99 37.40 -6.10
CA ASN A 623 16.20 38.43 -5.43
C ASN A 623 15.63 37.92 -4.09
N GLU A 624 15.17 38.82 -3.21
CA GLU A 624 14.63 38.47 -1.88
C GLU A 624 13.46 37.47 -1.95
N THR A 625 12.63 37.52 -3.00
CA THR A 625 11.47 36.64 -3.22
C THR A 625 11.80 35.36 -3.96
N LEU A 626 13.07 35.12 -4.31
CA LEU A 626 13.56 34.02 -5.17
C LEU A 626 12.93 33.95 -6.58
N THR A 627 11.88 34.71 -6.88
CA THR A 627 11.19 34.70 -8.17
C THR A 627 10.92 36.13 -8.62
N THR A 628 10.90 36.33 -9.92
CA THR A 628 10.63 37.63 -10.55
C THR A 628 9.40 37.53 -11.44
N VAL A 629 8.71 38.64 -11.66
CA VAL A 629 7.57 38.72 -12.58
C VAL A 629 8.04 38.45 -14.01
N TYR A 630 7.29 37.64 -14.72
CA TYR A 630 7.50 37.33 -16.14
C TYR A 630 6.98 38.49 -17.00
N ASP A 631 7.93 39.13 -17.67
CA ASP A 631 7.76 40.23 -18.63
C ASP A 631 8.73 40.10 -19.82
N GLU A 632 8.65 41.00 -20.79
CA GLU A 632 9.50 40.94 -21.99
C GLU A 632 11.01 40.99 -21.67
N THR A 633 11.40 41.70 -20.60
CA THR A 633 12.82 41.89 -20.24
C THR A 633 13.39 40.63 -19.57
N THR A 634 12.66 40.10 -18.59
CA THR A 634 13.01 38.89 -17.84
C THR A 634 12.91 37.65 -18.72
N ALA A 635 11.97 37.60 -19.67
CA ALA A 635 11.90 36.56 -20.69
C ALA A 635 13.17 36.53 -21.56
N LYS A 636 13.64 37.69 -22.07
CA LYS A 636 14.88 37.76 -22.86
C LYS A 636 16.11 37.32 -22.06
N ILE A 637 16.20 37.68 -20.78
CA ILE A 637 17.27 37.24 -19.89
C ILE A 637 17.25 35.71 -19.73
N ALA A 638 16.08 35.14 -19.48
CA ALA A 638 15.90 33.69 -19.34
C ALA A 638 16.20 32.95 -20.66
N GLU A 639 15.74 33.44 -21.80
CA GLU A 639 16.04 32.85 -23.12
C GLU A 639 17.55 32.85 -23.41
N ASN A 640 18.25 33.95 -23.10
CA ASN A 640 19.69 34.05 -23.29
C ASN A 640 20.45 33.05 -22.39
N LEU A 641 20.04 32.93 -21.12
CA LEU A 641 20.60 31.91 -20.22
C LEU A 641 20.40 30.52 -20.82
N THR A 642 19.18 30.16 -21.20
CA THR A 642 18.85 28.84 -21.76
C THR A 642 19.68 28.53 -23.00
N ARG A 643 19.83 29.47 -23.93
CA ARG A 643 20.68 29.27 -25.12
C ARG A 643 22.15 28.99 -24.76
N SER A 644 22.66 29.66 -23.72
CA SER A 644 24.03 29.50 -23.21
C SER A 644 24.26 28.32 -22.26
N MET A 645 23.24 27.52 -21.92
CA MET A 645 23.41 26.39 -20.98
C MET A 645 24.37 25.35 -21.56
N GLU A 646 25.22 24.75 -20.73
CA GLU A 646 26.11 23.66 -21.13
C GLU A 646 26.17 22.63 -19.99
N ALA A 647 26.48 21.39 -20.33
CA ALA A 647 26.61 20.26 -19.40
C ALA A 647 27.96 20.33 -18.62
N ASN A 648 28.23 21.48 -17.98
CA ASN A 648 29.52 21.79 -17.37
C ASN A 648 29.47 21.90 -15.84
N PHE A 649 28.38 21.49 -15.20
CA PHE A 649 28.23 21.61 -13.74
C PHE A 649 28.80 20.41 -12.96
N GLY A 650 29.35 19.39 -13.62
CA GLY A 650 30.00 18.25 -12.97
C GLY A 650 29.02 17.12 -12.62
N GLY A 651 28.97 16.71 -11.35
CA GLY A 651 28.08 15.66 -10.85
C GLY A 651 26.59 16.05 -10.82
N THR A 652 25.75 15.27 -10.14
CA THR A 652 24.27 15.40 -10.20
C THR A 652 23.66 15.57 -8.79
N GLU A 653 24.02 16.67 -8.10
CA GLU A 653 23.67 16.93 -6.70
C GLU A 653 22.37 17.74 -6.57
N LEU A 654 21.22 17.07 -6.60
CA LEU A 654 19.90 17.71 -6.51
C LEU A 654 19.52 18.20 -5.09
N LEU A 655 20.19 17.69 -4.05
CA LEU A 655 19.78 17.97 -2.66
C LEU A 655 19.96 19.45 -2.26
N GLU A 656 21.08 20.06 -2.65
CA GLU A 656 21.40 21.45 -2.29
C GLU A 656 20.44 22.49 -2.88
N PRO A 657 20.05 22.44 -4.17
CA PRO A 657 19.03 23.36 -4.69
C PRO A 657 17.67 23.15 -4.01
N LEU A 658 17.30 21.92 -3.64
CA LEU A 658 16.07 21.65 -2.89
C LEU A 658 16.11 22.19 -1.44
N LYS A 659 17.26 22.10 -0.76
CA LYS A 659 17.46 22.74 0.56
C LYS A 659 17.33 24.26 0.44
N HIS A 660 17.96 24.86 -0.57
CA HIS A 660 17.86 26.30 -0.81
C HIS A 660 16.41 26.76 -1.03
N LEU A 661 15.63 26.00 -1.81
CA LEU A 661 14.21 26.25 -2.04
C LEU A 661 13.35 26.10 -0.77
N LYS A 662 13.76 25.24 0.15
CA LYS A 662 13.08 25.06 1.44
C LYS A 662 13.26 26.27 2.36
N ASP A 663 14.43 26.90 2.31
CA ASP A 663 14.75 28.07 3.14
C ASP A 663 14.10 29.35 2.61
N HIS A 664 13.68 29.37 1.35
CA HIS A 664 12.97 30.48 0.71
C HIS A 664 11.52 30.09 0.41
N PRO A 665 10.57 30.25 1.36
CA PRO A 665 9.17 29.85 1.15
C PRO A 665 8.49 30.62 0.01
N PRO A 666 7.38 30.09 -0.56
CA PRO A 666 6.60 30.80 -1.57
C PRO A 666 6.07 32.13 -1.04
N ILE A 667 5.90 33.10 -1.94
CA ILE A 667 5.30 34.40 -1.66
C ILE A 667 3.89 34.15 -1.11
N LYS A 668 3.54 34.86 -0.04
CA LYS A 668 2.27 34.69 0.67
C LYS A 668 1.09 34.84 -0.30
N GLY A 669 0.24 33.81 -0.36
CA GLY A 669 -0.93 33.77 -1.24
C GLY A 669 -0.69 33.13 -2.61
N ARG A 670 0.55 32.77 -2.94
CA ARG A 670 0.90 32.05 -4.18
C ARG A 670 1.24 30.59 -3.93
N SER A 671 0.91 29.75 -4.91
CA SER A 671 1.28 28.33 -4.98
C SER A 671 2.52 28.18 -5.84
N ARG A 672 3.56 27.50 -5.31
CA ARG A 672 4.80 27.26 -6.06
C ARG A 672 4.79 25.89 -6.71
N GLN A 673 5.02 25.89 -8.02
CA GLN A 673 5.21 24.71 -8.86
C GLN A 673 6.70 24.56 -9.19
N LEU A 674 7.23 23.36 -9.01
CA LEU A 674 8.61 23.02 -9.31
C LEU A 674 8.62 22.06 -10.51
N PHE A 675 9.40 22.39 -11.54
CA PHE A 675 9.60 21.56 -12.73
C PHE A 675 11.05 21.09 -12.74
N LEU A 676 11.29 19.78 -12.69
CA LEU A 676 12.63 19.21 -12.72
C LEU A 676 12.89 18.62 -14.12
N LEU A 677 13.98 19.05 -14.76
CA LEU A 677 14.46 18.48 -16.03
C LEU A 677 15.80 17.81 -15.77
N THR A 678 15.89 16.50 -15.94
CA THR A 678 17.09 15.67 -15.71
C THR A 678 17.03 14.42 -16.60
N ASP A 679 18.18 13.80 -16.85
CA ASP A 679 18.32 12.50 -17.52
C ASP A 679 18.01 11.30 -16.59
N GLY A 680 17.80 11.56 -15.29
CA GLY A 680 17.39 10.58 -14.30
C GLY A 680 18.53 9.93 -13.54
N GLU A 681 19.79 10.32 -13.77
CA GLU A 681 20.97 9.76 -13.08
C GLU A 681 21.23 10.43 -11.71
N ILE A 682 20.26 10.37 -10.80
CA ILE A 682 20.39 10.96 -9.46
C ILE A 682 21.07 9.97 -8.49
N SER A 683 22.34 10.24 -8.17
CA SER A 683 23.18 9.40 -7.31
C SER A 683 22.76 9.36 -5.82
N ASN A 684 22.06 10.39 -5.33
CA ASN A 684 21.73 10.66 -3.94
C ASN A 684 20.23 10.53 -3.62
N THR A 685 19.58 9.53 -4.22
CA THR A 685 18.13 9.27 -4.15
C THR A 685 17.58 9.19 -2.72
N ASN A 686 18.31 8.59 -1.77
CA ASN A 686 17.85 8.41 -0.38
C ASN A 686 17.71 9.74 0.38
N GLU A 687 18.62 10.68 0.19
CA GLU A 687 18.62 11.97 0.87
C GLU A 687 17.62 12.93 0.22
N VAL A 688 17.53 12.89 -1.12
CA VAL A 688 16.52 13.60 -1.89
C VAL A 688 15.11 13.16 -1.47
N ASN A 689 14.86 11.86 -1.34
CA ASN A 689 13.56 11.32 -0.88
C ASN A 689 13.18 11.83 0.52
N MET A 690 14.15 11.93 1.44
CA MET A 690 13.91 12.45 2.79
C MET A 690 13.57 13.95 2.77
N SER A 691 14.22 14.73 1.91
CA SER A 691 13.92 16.16 1.72
C SER A 691 12.56 16.38 1.02
N TYR A 692 12.22 15.52 0.06
CA TYR A 692 10.96 15.54 -0.68
C TYR A 692 9.74 15.26 0.21
N GLU A 693 9.83 14.29 1.12
CA GLU A 693 8.76 14.01 2.08
C GLU A 693 8.47 15.21 3.03
N ILE A 694 9.45 16.10 3.23
CA ILE A 694 9.27 17.35 3.98
C ILE A 694 8.50 18.40 3.15
N PHE A 695 8.76 18.50 1.85
CA PHE A 695 7.97 19.33 0.93
C PHE A 695 6.51 18.84 0.84
N LYS A 696 6.32 17.51 0.74
CA LYS A 696 4.99 16.87 0.69
C LYS A 696 4.15 17.16 1.93
N ARG A 697 4.75 17.13 3.13
CA ARG A 697 4.06 17.43 4.41
C ARG A 697 3.64 18.90 4.56
N ARG A 698 4.31 19.86 3.91
CA ARG A 698 3.87 21.26 3.88
C ARG A 698 2.80 21.52 2.80
N SER A 699 2.74 20.72 1.74
CA SER A 699 1.78 20.85 0.62
C SER A 699 0.38 20.27 0.86
N MET A 700 0.15 19.52 1.96
CA MET A 700 -1.16 18.91 2.31
C MET A 700 -2.33 19.90 2.52
N ARG A 701 -2.16 21.19 2.18
CA ARG A 701 -3.24 22.21 2.22
C ARG A 701 -3.85 22.56 0.86
N MET A 702 -3.35 22.06 -0.28
CA MET A 702 -4.00 22.22 -1.60
C MET A 702 -3.59 21.08 -2.56
N PRO A 703 -4.44 20.69 -3.53
CA PRO A 703 -4.18 19.54 -4.41
C PRO A 703 -3.08 19.83 -5.44
N ASN A 704 -2.18 18.86 -5.61
CA ASN A 704 -1.05 18.92 -6.54
C ASN A 704 -1.46 18.50 -7.96
N SER A 705 -0.84 19.13 -8.95
CA SER A 705 -0.36 18.46 -10.16
C SER A 705 1.15 18.69 -10.23
N ILE A 706 1.92 17.61 -10.20
CA ILE A 706 3.33 17.58 -10.63
C ILE A 706 3.41 16.38 -11.56
N SER A 707 3.55 16.64 -12.85
CA SER A 707 3.97 15.66 -13.84
C SER A 707 5.49 15.48 -13.73
N VAL A 708 5.92 14.25 -13.44
CA VAL A 708 7.31 13.81 -13.65
C VAL A 708 7.47 13.40 -15.10
#